data_AF-M3K673-F1
#
_entry.id   AF-M3K673-F1
#
_cell.length_a   1.000
_cell.length_b   1.000
_cell.length_c   1.000
_cell.angle_alpha   90.00
_cell.angle_beta   90.00
_cell.angle_gamma   90.00
#
_symmetry.space_group_name_H-M   'P 1'
#
loop_
_entity.id
_entity.type
_entity.pdbx_description
1 polymer ?
#
loop_
_entity_poly.entity_id
_entity_poly.type
_entity_poly.pdbx_seq_one_letter_code
_entity_poly.pdbx_strand_id
1 'polypeptide(L)'
;MSVSRDHYFKLGSDSPNERISGATQLISELISVNDPEEWKYALNRLLKGIITTRQSAKFGFSMALTEVVNELINRGQLTVAGYLELLVETTTISNSMKGKEKRAVLFGRLFGLQVLINSKIILKGDNKEDVEKNLGTFIEILLEISNSKNWIRETGFFTLIQFINLLQGEEEGEGVVDEDLKKGVYVKVLTLVNNLGLNLSTEGLAIYLTIPNSNQLYEQIPNLKATWKNGDPFNRGNLQLLGKVLKDVEIVNDEDENEENGSSSKKSKSSWNSRLPFVWDLIIAKFNQTNNASESTEDVETIEKSKKRKKHSPKKSKKIKLDEAEFISVKDFWKIAIDESLFSEKSSNERKYWGFEIFNKFVTSLLDKSQIQYLITGNFLRCLINHHSNSSRFLNKISQITLKTLISTIKENPSMAASVLEALLDESKGGCWNFDLVSKSKTIDEILQTKSEVNSVIPVLLTNLEAKLKSQNVPTEDNGNHKNSNDNIIKWYLDKIVNLIKHNDPKTNSPIVEDLLESILVKLIKFSFFKSDTISKFLQSTSKERLNSILSELITAKRASSSSWPYFCYETIQELSKTEECLIELDDEINTTKLETQDILQEIHDSSNRDNLYIFELLFSMCLIQLYMEDEETIQVINELKSVFENQFKEGGKEDEEEEETADDSIVLTEIVLSFISRKSTLFKKLAMLIWENYLCRPVDEDGELRISSPCFELLFEVLETKENKQGQEKLFDNDDDQEAEGDDDENDEDDEEDEDDDGDDDDDEEDDEEDDDEDEGENDAVDASMTELDKQTNLKLAQALGIPTKESGEVKFDELDDLSSDGDNYESDSMDDEQMMAMDDELSRIFKQRQDTLNNLATGNKRKLEVLEAKENMIFFKNRILDLLETFTKVTNSQHHYNLLYIKPLINLMNLTLDKNLGVKAHKLLKTRISKTKVDLEQLEKYYGSNLPQYYQTLISLIRELQQNANSIKSSNQSVIQSYNQGCIIIAKNLINWDSDANMKPIVEIYCESLTTWCLDPQSKLQPSLFFDFINWVNSKITNKK
;
A
#
# COMPACT_ATOMS: atom_id res chain seq x y z
N MET A 1 -3.37 -24.23 68.63
CA MET A 1 -4.41 -23.55 67.83
C MET A 1 -4.84 -24.52 66.75
N SER A 2 -6.13 -24.66 66.47
CA SER A 2 -6.61 -25.47 65.35
C SER A 2 -6.47 -24.68 64.05
N VAL A 3 -6.19 -25.37 62.93
CA VAL A 3 -6.11 -24.76 61.60
C VAL A 3 -7.48 -24.18 61.22
N SER A 4 -7.52 -22.93 60.76
CA SER A 4 -8.77 -22.26 60.40
C SER A 4 -9.43 -22.95 59.20
N ARG A 5 -10.73 -23.23 59.31
CA ARG A 5 -11.51 -23.82 58.23
C ARG A 5 -11.92 -22.79 57.17
N ASP A 6 -11.77 -21.50 57.46
CA ASP A 6 -12.12 -20.40 56.55
C ASP A 6 -11.27 -20.41 55.28
N HIS A 7 -10.05 -20.94 55.35
CA HIS A 7 -9.16 -21.06 54.21
C HIS A 7 -9.75 -21.91 53.08
N TYR A 8 -10.50 -22.97 53.39
CA TYR A 8 -11.16 -23.80 52.37
C TYR A 8 -12.26 -23.07 51.61
N PHE A 9 -12.88 -22.03 52.20
CA PHE A 9 -13.81 -21.17 51.48
C PHE A 9 -13.08 -20.24 50.52
N LYS A 10 -11.94 -19.67 50.95
CA LYS A 10 -11.06 -18.85 50.10
C LYS A 10 -10.52 -19.63 48.89
N LEU A 11 -10.18 -20.91 49.06
CA LEU A 11 -9.79 -21.80 47.95
C LEU A 11 -10.88 -21.96 46.89
N GLY A 12 -12.15 -21.81 47.28
CA GLY A 12 -13.31 -21.88 46.39
C GLY A 12 -13.74 -20.53 45.81
N SER A 13 -12.98 -19.46 46.02
CA SER A 13 -13.25 -18.13 45.46
C SER A 13 -13.02 -18.09 43.95
N ASP A 14 -13.75 -17.22 43.26
CA ASP A 14 -13.57 -16.97 41.83
C ASP A 14 -12.35 -16.07 41.56
N SER A 15 -11.88 -15.31 42.56
CA SER A 15 -10.68 -14.47 42.48
C SER A 15 -9.38 -15.28 42.62
N PRO A 16 -8.42 -15.20 41.66
CA PRO A 16 -7.13 -15.87 41.78
C PRO A 16 -6.32 -15.48 43.02
N ASN A 17 -6.31 -14.19 43.40
CA ASN A 17 -5.53 -13.68 44.53
C ASN A 17 -6.03 -14.23 45.87
N GLU A 18 -7.34 -14.36 46.04
CA GLU A 18 -7.94 -14.96 47.23
C GLU A 18 -7.63 -16.46 47.34
N ARG A 19 -7.60 -17.18 46.22
CA ARG A 19 -7.22 -18.60 46.20
C ARG A 19 -5.76 -18.80 46.61
N ILE A 20 -4.84 -17.98 46.09
CA ILE A 20 -3.42 -18.03 46.45
C ILE A 20 -3.25 -17.71 47.93
N SER A 21 -3.86 -16.61 48.41
CA SER A 21 -3.81 -16.22 49.82
C SER A 21 -4.36 -17.32 50.75
N GLY A 22 -5.50 -17.92 50.37
CA GLY A 22 -6.09 -19.04 51.11
C GLY A 22 -5.20 -20.28 51.16
N ALA A 23 -4.53 -20.62 50.05
CA ALA A 23 -3.59 -21.74 50.00
C ALA A 23 -2.37 -21.48 50.88
N THR A 24 -1.74 -20.30 50.77
CA THR A 24 -0.56 -19.92 51.57
C THR A 24 -0.87 -19.92 53.07
N GLN A 25 -2.00 -19.33 53.46
CA GLN A 25 -2.41 -19.28 54.88
C GLN A 25 -2.68 -20.69 55.43
N LEU A 26 -3.41 -21.52 54.68
CA LEU A 26 -3.69 -22.92 55.06
C LEU A 26 -2.39 -23.71 55.31
N ILE A 27 -1.42 -23.61 54.40
CA ILE A 27 -0.15 -24.33 54.51
C ILE A 27 0.66 -23.79 55.70
N SER A 28 0.74 -22.46 55.86
CA SER A 28 1.48 -21.85 56.97
C SER A 28 0.94 -22.27 58.35
N GLU A 29 -0.39 -22.35 58.48
CA GLU A 29 -1.04 -22.81 59.71
C GLU A 29 -0.81 -24.31 59.93
N LEU A 30 -0.95 -25.15 58.91
CA LEU A 30 -0.66 -26.58 58.99
C LEU A 30 0.79 -26.87 59.43
N ILE A 31 1.75 -26.12 58.90
CA ILE A 31 3.16 -26.23 59.29
C ILE A 31 3.35 -25.77 60.75
N SER A 32 2.71 -24.68 61.16
CA SER A 32 2.85 -24.13 62.52
C SER A 32 2.23 -25.03 63.60
N VAL A 33 1.09 -25.67 63.30
CA VAL A 33 0.35 -26.54 64.23
C VAL A 33 0.98 -27.93 64.27
N ASN A 34 1.39 -28.45 63.10
CA ASN A 34 2.07 -29.73 62.92
C ASN A 34 1.39 -30.94 63.60
N ASP A 35 0.06 -30.99 63.58
CA ASP A 35 -0.74 -32.08 64.16
C ASP A 35 -1.14 -33.11 63.08
N PRO A 36 -0.83 -34.41 63.23
CA PRO A 36 -1.15 -35.44 62.23
C PRO A 36 -2.64 -35.53 61.86
N GLU A 37 -3.55 -35.28 62.80
CA GLU A 37 -5.00 -35.31 62.53
C GLU A 37 -5.46 -34.13 61.68
N GLU A 38 -4.87 -32.94 61.87
CA GLU A 38 -5.13 -31.76 61.03
C GLU A 38 -4.58 -31.94 59.60
N TRP A 39 -3.41 -32.54 59.46
CA TRP A 39 -2.85 -32.90 58.15
C TRP A 39 -3.72 -33.92 57.40
N LYS A 40 -4.17 -34.97 58.10
CA LYS A 40 -5.08 -35.98 57.54
C LYS A 40 -6.44 -35.38 57.16
N TYR A 41 -6.97 -34.48 57.98
CA TYR A 41 -8.18 -33.73 57.65
C TYR A 41 -7.98 -32.88 56.40
N ALA A 42 -6.87 -32.13 56.32
CA ALA A 42 -6.57 -31.28 55.18
C ALA A 42 -6.44 -32.08 53.89
N LEU A 43 -5.67 -33.18 53.89
CA LEU A 43 -5.52 -34.07 52.74
C LEU A 43 -6.89 -34.58 52.24
N ASN A 44 -7.72 -35.12 53.13
CA ASN A 44 -9.05 -35.62 52.77
C ASN A 44 -10.00 -34.52 52.28
N ARG A 45 -9.94 -33.33 52.89
CA ARG A 45 -10.80 -32.20 52.53
C ARG A 45 -10.44 -31.63 51.16
N LEU A 46 -9.15 -31.55 50.85
CA LEU A 46 -8.62 -31.08 49.57
C LEU A 46 -8.91 -32.10 48.45
N LEU A 47 -8.73 -33.41 48.70
CA LEU A 47 -9.10 -34.48 47.76
C LEU A 47 -10.61 -34.52 47.45
N LYS A 48 -11.47 -34.24 48.43
CA LYS A 48 -12.91 -34.04 48.17
C LYS A 48 -13.17 -32.71 47.44
N GLY A 49 -12.32 -31.70 47.66
CA GLY A 49 -12.41 -30.38 47.05
C GLY A 49 -12.16 -30.37 45.55
N ILE A 50 -11.22 -31.17 45.04
CA ILE A 50 -10.91 -31.26 43.60
C ILE A 50 -12.04 -31.90 42.75
N ILE A 51 -12.97 -32.61 43.40
CA ILE A 51 -14.15 -33.24 42.76
C ILE A 51 -15.32 -32.23 42.61
N THR A 52 -15.18 -31.00 43.11
CA THR A 52 -16.20 -29.95 42.98
C THR A 52 -16.66 -29.73 41.54
N THR A 53 -17.92 -29.36 41.32
CA THR A 53 -18.42 -28.99 39.99
C THR A 53 -18.00 -27.58 39.55
N ARG A 54 -17.56 -26.73 40.50
CA ARG A 54 -17.09 -25.36 40.23
C ARG A 54 -15.66 -25.36 39.71
N GLN A 55 -15.48 -25.00 38.44
CA GLN A 55 -14.16 -25.06 37.78
C GLN A 55 -13.11 -24.14 38.42
N SER A 56 -13.49 -22.92 38.82
CA SER A 56 -12.61 -21.97 39.52
C SER A 56 -12.05 -22.52 40.84
N ALA A 57 -12.92 -23.18 41.63
CA ALA A 57 -12.55 -23.78 42.90
C ALA A 57 -11.55 -24.94 42.74
N LYS A 58 -11.62 -25.72 41.65
CA LYS A 58 -10.67 -26.83 41.41
C LYS A 58 -9.21 -26.38 41.40
N PHE A 59 -8.93 -25.21 40.83
CA PHE A 59 -7.58 -24.68 40.79
C PHE A 59 -7.03 -24.38 42.18
N GLY A 60 -7.82 -23.74 43.05
CA GLY A 60 -7.42 -23.46 44.43
C GLY A 60 -7.22 -24.74 45.25
N PHE A 61 -8.17 -25.68 45.17
CA PHE A 61 -8.04 -26.97 45.85
C PHE A 61 -6.86 -27.80 45.34
N SER A 62 -6.61 -27.83 44.03
CA SER A 62 -5.47 -28.55 43.46
C SER A 62 -4.14 -27.92 43.85
N MET A 63 -4.03 -26.60 43.87
CA MET A 63 -2.82 -25.88 44.28
C MET A 63 -2.46 -26.17 45.75
N ALA A 64 -3.43 -26.01 46.65
CA ALA A 64 -3.22 -26.32 48.06
C ALA A 64 -2.92 -27.82 48.27
N LEU A 65 -3.54 -28.71 47.50
CA LEU A 65 -3.27 -30.15 47.54
C LEU A 65 -1.84 -30.46 47.10
N THR A 66 -1.31 -29.78 46.07
CA THR A 66 0.08 -29.94 45.61
C THR A 66 1.06 -29.74 46.74
N GLU A 67 0.93 -28.64 47.49
CA GLU A 67 1.84 -28.33 48.59
C GLU A 67 1.65 -29.24 49.80
N VAL A 68 0.40 -29.58 50.15
CA VAL A 68 0.12 -30.50 51.26
C VAL A 68 0.68 -31.90 50.98
N VAL A 69 0.53 -32.41 49.75
CA VAL A 69 1.06 -33.72 49.35
C VAL A 69 2.59 -33.70 49.31
N ASN A 70 3.19 -32.65 48.75
CA ASN A 70 4.64 -32.45 48.74
C ASN A 70 5.22 -32.48 50.17
N GLU A 71 4.61 -31.72 51.09
CA GLU A 71 5.07 -31.62 52.47
C GLU A 71 4.90 -32.94 53.24
N LEU A 72 3.78 -33.65 53.06
CA LEU A 72 3.54 -34.94 53.72
C LEU A 72 4.49 -36.05 53.26
N ILE A 73 4.84 -36.05 51.97
CA ILE A 73 5.81 -36.99 51.40
C ILE A 73 7.22 -36.68 51.91
N ASN A 74 7.64 -35.41 51.92
CA ASN A 74 8.94 -35.00 52.45
C ASN A 74 9.09 -35.34 53.95
N ARG A 75 7.99 -35.39 54.70
CA ARG A 75 7.95 -35.78 56.12
C ARG A 75 7.87 -37.31 56.34
N GLY A 76 7.78 -38.11 55.28
CA GLY A 76 7.60 -39.57 55.37
C GLY A 76 6.25 -40.01 55.93
N GLN A 77 5.25 -39.14 55.96
CA GLN A 77 3.90 -39.43 56.49
C GLN A 77 2.94 -39.96 55.43
N LEU A 78 3.29 -39.81 54.15
CA LEU A 78 2.54 -40.29 53.00
C LEU A 78 3.52 -40.82 51.96
N THR A 79 3.21 -41.94 51.31
CA THR A 79 3.97 -42.44 50.17
C THR A 79 3.26 -42.09 48.87
N VAL A 80 4.00 -42.02 47.75
CA VAL A 80 3.39 -41.79 46.42
C VAL A 80 2.37 -42.88 46.09
N ALA A 81 2.68 -44.15 46.37
CA ALA A 81 1.75 -45.26 46.21
C ALA A 81 0.46 -45.07 47.05
N GLY A 82 0.60 -44.71 48.34
CA GLY A 82 -0.55 -44.47 49.22
C GLY A 82 -1.40 -43.28 48.79
N TYR A 83 -0.78 -42.23 48.23
CA TYR A 83 -1.53 -41.12 47.64
C TYR A 83 -2.30 -41.53 46.39
N LEU A 84 -1.68 -42.29 45.47
CA LEU A 84 -2.36 -42.80 44.27
C LEU A 84 -3.56 -43.66 44.63
N GLU A 85 -3.42 -44.58 45.60
CA GLU A 85 -4.52 -45.39 46.12
C GLU A 85 -5.65 -44.51 46.68
N LEU A 86 -5.33 -43.57 47.57
CA LEU A 86 -6.30 -42.65 48.17
C LEU A 86 -7.02 -41.79 47.12
N LEU A 87 -6.29 -41.35 46.08
CA LEU A 87 -6.85 -40.60 44.96
C LEU A 87 -7.86 -41.46 44.19
N VAL A 88 -7.52 -42.71 43.86
CA VAL A 88 -8.44 -43.65 43.18
C VAL A 88 -9.67 -43.92 44.03
N GLU A 89 -9.51 -44.21 45.31
CA GLU A 89 -10.62 -44.48 46.24
C GLU A 89 -11.59 -43.29 46.32
N THR A 90 -11.04 -42.08 46.46
CA THR A 90 -11.83 -40.85 46.60
C THR A 90 -12.53 -40.46 45.29
N THR A 91 -12.02 -40.90 44.13
CA THR A 91 -12.54 -40.56 42.79
C THR A 91 -13.27 -41.71 42.10
N THR A 92 -13.83 -42.64 42.87
CA THR A 92 -14.62 -43.76 42.32
C THR A 92 -15.92 -43.27 41.67
N ILE A 93 -16.21 -43.80 40.48
CA ILE A 93 -17.43 -43.46 39.74
C ILE A 93 -18.53 -44.47 40.11
N SER A 94 -19.63 -43.97 40.68
CA SER A 94 -20.83 -44.79 40.91
C SER A 94 -21.77 -44.76 39.69
N ASN A 95 -22.43 -45.88 39.40
CA ASN A 95 -23.44 -45.99 38.34
C ASN A 95 -24.66 -45.07 38.55
N SER A 96 -24.84 -44.53 39.76
CA SER A 96 -25.91 -43.59 40.12
C SER A 96 -25.59 -42.12 39.81
N MET A 97 -24.34 -41.79 39.47
CA MET A 97 -23.90 -40.40 39.28
C MET A 97 -24.42 -39.77 37.99
N LYS A 98 -24.83 -38.50 38.06
CA LYS A 98 -25.26 -37.74 36.87
C LYS A 98 -24.06 -37.33 36.02
N GLY A 99 -24.29 -37.02 34.73
CA GLY A 99 -23.21 -36.68 33.78
C GLY A 99 -22.30 -35.52 34.23
N LYS A 100 -22.84 -34.48 34.88
CA LYS A 100 -22.05 -33.36 35.44
C LYS A 100 -21.15 -33.79 36.62
N GLU A 101 -21.65 -34.65 37.49
CA GLU A 101 -20.90 -35.18 38.65
C GLU A 101 -19.80 -36.14 38.17
N LYS A 102 -20.12 -37.04 37.24
CA LYS A 102 -19.14 -37.93 36.61
C LYS A 102 -18.02 -37.16 35.92
N ARG A 103 -18.35 -36.06 35.22
CA ARG A 103 -17.35 -35.16 34.64
C ARG A 103 -16.48 -34.51 35.72
N ALA A 104 -17.08 -34.07 36.83
CA ALA A 104 -16.36 -33.43 37.92
C ALA A 104 -15.37 -34.37 38.60
N VAL A 105 -15.77 -35.64 38.83
CA VAL A 105 -14.92 -36.71 39.37
C VAL A 105 -13.75 -37.03 38.45
N LEU A 106 -14.00 -37.22 37.15
CA LEU A 106 -12.94 -37.53 36.17
C LEU A 106 -11.89 -36.42 36.08
N PHE A 107 -12.32 -35.15 36.02
CA PHE A 107 -11.39 -34.03 36.10
C PHE A 107 -10.71 -33.92 37.46
N GLY A 108 -11.41 -34.23 38.55
CA GLY A 108 -10.82 -34.28 39.89
C GLY A 108 -9.67 -35.29 39.97
N ARG A 109 -9.86 -36.48 39.40
CA ARG A 109 -8.80 -37.50 39.30
C ARG A 109 -7.62 -37.01 38.46
N LEU A 110 -7.89 -36.35 37.32
CA LEU A 110 -6.83 -35.74 36.49
C LEU A 110 -6.03 -34.66 37.25
N PHE A 111 -6.71 -33.72 37.93
CA PHE A 111 -6.03 -32.70 38.76
C PHE A 111 -5.24 -33.33 39.91
N GLY A 112 -5.78 -34.39 40.53
CA GLY A 112 -5.08 -35.14 41.57
C GLY A 112 -3.82 -35.85 41.05
N LEU A 113 -3.78 -36.27 39.79
CA LEU A 113 -2.56 -36.76 39.15
C LEU A 113 -1.59 -35.61 38.83
N GLN A 114 -2.10 -34.46 38.35
CA GLN A 114 -1.29 -33.28 38.07
C GLN A 114 -0.58 -32.73 39.31
N VAL A 115 -1.14 -32.91 40.52
CA VAL A 115 -0.46 -32.61 41.79
C VAL A 115 0.94 -33.24 41.82
N LEU A 116 1.08 -34.51 41.43
CA LEU A 116 2.35 -35.25 41.46
C LEU A 116 3.36 -34.73 40.43
N ILE A 117 2.88 -34.33 39.24
CA ILE A 117 3.72 -33.69 38.21
C ILE A 117 4.20 -32.32 38.70
N ASN A 118 3.27 -31.48 39.16
CA ASN A 118 3.56 -30.07 39.53
C ASN A 118 4.52 -29.96 40.71
N SER A 119 4.47 -30.91 41.66
CA SER A 119 5.39 -30.99 42.81
C SER A 119 6.66 -31.79 42.54
N LYS A 120 6.80 -32.41 41.36
CA LYS A 120 7.95 -33.23 40.92
C LYS A 120 8.30 -34.45 41.80
N ILE A 121 7.56 -34.69 42.88
CA ILE A 121 7.71 -35.84 43.80
C ILE A 121 7.50 -37.20 43.12
N ILE A 122 6.84 -37.25 41.96
CA ILE A 122 6.66 -38.49 41.20
C ILE A 122 7.99 -39.10 40.72
N LEU A 123 9.03 -38.27 40.61
CA LEU A 123 10.40 -38.68 40.24
C LEU A 123 11.29 -38.95 41.48
N LYS A 124 10.82 -38.63 42.69
CA LYS A 124 11.55 -38.82 43.94
C LYS A 124 11.18 -40.17 44.59
N GLY A 125 12.18 -40.88 45.10
CA GLY A 125 11.96 -42.10 45.88
C GLY A 125 13.25 -42.64 46.48
N ASP A 126 13.13 -43.61 47.38
CA ASP A 126 14.25 -44.19 48.13
C ASP A 126 15.03 -45.24 47.32
N ASN A 127 14.36 -45.91 46.37
CA ASN A 127 14.98 -46.90 45.49
C ASN A 127 14.35 -46.87 44.07
N LYS A 128 15.07 -47.45 43.10
CA LYS A 128 14.70 -47.43 41.67
C LYS A 128 13.43 -48.23 41.37
N GLU A 129 13.25 -49.39 42.01
CA GLU A 129 12.13 -50.29 41.77
C GLU A 129 10.79 -49.69 42.22
N ASP A 130 10.76 -49.00 43.36
CA ASP A 130 9.57 -48.34 43.88
C ASP A 130 9.18 -47.14 43.01
N VAL A 131 10.17 -46.36 42.56
CA VAL A 131 9.93 -45.27 41.59
C VAL A 131 9.34 -45.83 40.31
N GLU A 132 9.95 -46.86 39.72
CA GLU A 132 9.45 -47.51 38.49
C GLU A 132 8.00 -48.00 38.64
N LYS A 133 7.67 -48.65 39.77
CA LYS A 133 6.31 -49.11 40.06
C LYS A 133 5.31 -47.96 40.21
N ASN A 134 5.71 -46.89 40.90
CA ASN A 134 4.88 -45.69 41.08
C ASN A 134 4.62 -44.99 39.74
N LEU A 135 5.65 -44.84 38.90
CA LEU A 135 5.53 -44.29 37.54
C LEU A 135 4.60 -45.16 36.68
N GLY A 136 4.76 -46.48 36.75
CA GLY A 136 3.89 -47.43 36.06
C GLY A 136 2.42 -47.27 36.44
N THR A 137 2.14 -47.23 37.74
CA THR A 137 0.78 -47.08 38.27
C THR A 137 0.18 -45.73 37.89
N PHE A 138 0.97 -44.66 37.95
CA PHE A 138 0.57 -43.31 37.53
C PHE A 138 0.14 -43.27 36.05
N ILE A 139 0.96 -43.83 35.15
CA ILE A 139 0.69 -43.84 33.70
C ILE A 139 -0.57 -44.68 33.40
N GLU A 140 -0.73 -45.83 34.06
CA GLU A 140 -1.90 -46.70 33.91
C GLU A 140 -3.19 -45.98 34.31
N ILE A 141 -3.21 -45.31 35.47
CA ILE A 141 -4.37 -44.53 35.93
C ILE A 141 -4.66 -43.37 34.96
N LEU A 142 -3.63 -42.65 34.51
CA LEU A 142 -3.79 -41.52 33.60
C LEU A 142 -4.38 -41.95 32.25
N LEU A 143 -3.86 -43.02 31.66
CA LEU A 143 -4.35 -43.54 30.38
C LEU A 143 -5.74 -44.18 30.49
N GLU A 144 -6.06 -44.84 31.60
CA GLU A 144 -7.42 -45.34 31.89
C GLU A 144 -8.44 -44.18 31.87
N ILE A 145 -8.15 -43.09 32.57
CA ILE A 145 -9.00 -41.89 32.61
C ILE A 145 -9.11 -41.28 31.22
N SER A 146 -7.97 -41.13 30.53
CA SER A 146 -7.89 -40.51 29.20
C SER A 146 -8.69 -41.28 28.15
N ASN A 147 -8.77 -42.62 28.25
CA ASN A 147 -9.55 -43.42 27.32
C ASN A 147 -11.01 -43.66 27.76
N SER A 148 -11.41 -43.20 28.94
CA SER A 148 -12.77 -43.42 29.45
C SER A 148 -13.85 -42.66 28.66
N LYS A 149 -13.54 -41.46 28.17
CA LYS A 149 -14.42 -40.58 27.39
C LYS A 149 -13.62 -39.71 26.42
N ASN A 150 -14.14 -39.49 25.20
CA ASN A 150 -13.46 -38.70 24.17
C ASN A 150 -13.12 -37.26 24.63
N TRP A 151 -14.01 -36.60 25.39
CA TRP A 151 -13.82 -35.20 25.80
C TRP A 151 -12.74 -34.98 26.87
N ILE A 152 -12.25 -36.02 27.56
CA ILE A 152 -11.13 -35.91 28.52
C ILE A 152 -9.80 -36.38 27.93
N ARG A 153 -9.86 -37.09 26.79
CA ARG A 153 -8.70 -37.72 26.15
C ARG A 153 -7.60 -36.72 25.86
N GLU A 154 -7.91 -35.65 25.14
CA GLU A 154 -6.94 -34.61 24.79
C GLU A 154 -6.25 -34.02 26.04
N THR A 155 -7.03 -33.66 27.07
CA THR A 155 -6.47 -33.11 28.32
C THR A 155 -5.62 -34.11 29.11
N GLY A 156 -5.97 -35.40 29.03
CA GLY A 156 -5.24 -36.48 29.69
C GLY A 156 -3.91 -36.76 28.99
N PHE A 157 -3.90 -36.82 27.66
CA PHE A 157 -2.67 -36.96 26.87
C PHE A 157 -1.77 -35.73 26.94
N PHE A 158 -2.34 -34.52 27.02
CA PHE A 158 -1.56 -33.32 27.32
C PHE A 158 -0.85 -33.42 28.68
N THR A 159 -1.55 -33.92 29.70
CA THR A 159 -0.95 -34.16 31.03
C THR A 159 0.15 -35.22 30.97
N LEU A 160 -0.02 -36.27 30.14
CA LEU A 160 1.01 -37.28 29.91
C LEU A 160 2.26 -36.69 29.24
N ILE A 161 2.09 -35.75 28.31
CA ILE A 161 3.21 -35.04 27.66
C ILE A 161 3.92 -34.12 28.64
N GLN A 162 3.20 -33.42 29.53
CA GLN A 162 3.82 -32.66 30.61
C GLN A 162 4.68 -33.56 31.52
N PHE A 163 4.20 -34.77 31.80
CA PHE A 163 4.99 -35.77 32.54
C PHE A 163 6.23 -36.23 31.75
N ILE A 164 6.11 -36.51 30.45
CA ILE A 164 7.26 -36.89 29.61
C ILE A 164 8.30 -35.76 29.56
N ASN A 165 7.87 -34.51 29.39
CA ASN A 165 8.77 -33.36 29.39
C ASN A 165 9.44 -33.15 30.75
N LEU A 166 8.72 -33.39 31.86
CA LEU A 166 9.30 -33.36 33.20
C LEU A 166 10.40 -34.43 33.34
N LEU A 167 10.18 -35.64 32.81
CA LEU A 167 11.15 -36.73 32.83
C LEU A 167 12.39 -36.44 31.97
N GLN A 168 12.23 -35.72 30.86
CA GLN A 168 13.34 -35.29 30.00
C GLN A 168 14.19 -34.20 30.64
N GLY A 169 13.58 -33.27 31.37
CA GLY A 169 14.24 -32.12 31.98
C GLY A 169 15.04 -32.41 33.26
N GLU A 170 15.05 -33.64 33.77
CA GLU A 170 15.95 -34.03 34.88
C GLU A 170 17.36 -34.30 34.35
N GLU A 171 18.30 -33.44 34.78
CA GLU A 171 19.75 -33.55 34.50
C GLU A 171 20.36 -34.79 35.15
N GLU A 172 21.36 -35.38 34.48
CA GLU A 172 22.13 -36.53 34.98
C GLU A 172 22.93 -36.13 36.24
N GLY A 173 22.40 -36.41 37.43
CA GLY A 173 23.21 -36.29 38.65
C GLY A 173 22.47 -36.15 39.99
N GLU A 174 21.19 -35.79 40.03
CA GLU A 174 20.51 -35.46 41.31
C GLU A 174 19.38 -36.41 41.74
N GLY A 175 19.17 -37.55 41.09
CA GLY A 175 18.04 -38.44 41.39
C GLY A 175 18.24 -39.95 41.14
N VAL A 176 17.22 -40.73 41.50
CA VAL A 176 17.11 -42.19 41.29
C VAL A 176 16.78 -42.54 39.82
N VAL A 177 16.41 -41.54 39.03
CA VAL A 177 15.97 -41.68 37.64
C VAL A 177 17.17 -41.59 36.69
N ASP A 178 17.67 -42.75 36.23
CA ASP A 178 18.70 -42.84 35.20
C ASP A 178 18.11 -42.98 33.78
N GLU A 179 18.95 -42.84 32.76
CA GLU A 179 18.54 -42.96 31.34
C GLU A 179 17.91 -44.32 31.00
N ASP A 180 18.30 -45.40 31.69
CA ASP A 180 17.71 -46.72 31.50
C ASP A 180 16.27 -46.78 32.03
N LEU A 181 16.00 -46.17 33.19
CA LEU A 181 14.64 -46.02 33.71
C LEU A 181 13.79 -45.14 32.79
N LYS A 182 14.34 -44.02 32.29
CA LYS A 182 13.64 -43.14 31.34
C LYS A 182 13.22 -43.90 30.08
N LYS A 183 14.14 -44.68 29.48
CA LYS A 183 13.85 -45.55 28.33
C LYS A 183 12.77 -46.59 28.65
N GLY A 184 12.87 -47.26 29.80
CA GLY A 184 11.86 -48.23 30.25
C GLY A 184 10.46 -47.61 30.37
N VAL A 185 10.38 -46.39 30.92
CA VAL A 185 9.14 -45.61 31.03
C VAL A 185 8.61 -45.23 29.65
N TYR A 186 9.45 -44.77 28.72
CA TYR A 186 9.03 -44.46 27.35
C TYR A 186 8.45 -45.68 26.62
N VAL A 187 9.12 -46.84 26.71
CA VAL A 187 8.62 -48.10 26.13
C VAL A 187 7.29 -48.50 26.77
N LYS A 188 7.12 -48.32 28.08
CA LYS A 188 5.85 -48.60 28.78
C LYS A 188 4.74 -47.66 28.30
N VAL A 189 5.01 -46.36 28.13
CA VAL A 189 4.04 -45.40 27.58
C VAL A 189 3.61 -45.82 26.17
N LEU A 190 4.58 -46.09 25.28
CA LEU A 190 4.29 -46.52 23.91
C LEU A 190 3.50 -47.84 23.88
N THR A 191 3.84 -48.80 24.75
CA THR A 191 3.13 -50.07 24.88
C THR A 191 1.68 -49.89 25.32
N LEU A 192 1.43 -49.02 26.31
CA LEU A 192 0.07 -48.75 26.77
C LEU A 192 -0.77 -48.01 25.72
N VAL A 193 -0.17 -47.05 25.01
CA VAL A 193 -0.83 -46.36 23.86
C VAL A 193 -1.17 -47.36 22.75
N ASN A 194 -0.26 -48.30 22.45
CA ASN A 194 -0.47 -49.39 21.50
C ASN A 194 -1.61 -50.32 21.94
N ASN A 195 -1.63 -50.72 23.22
CA ASN A 195 -2.69 -51.57 23.76
C ASN A 195 -4.08 -50.92 23.63
N LEU A 196 -4.15 -49.59 23.81
CA LEU A 196 -5.37 -48.81 23.59
C LEU A 196 -5.74 -48.62 22.11
N GLY A 197 -4.87 -48.98 21.16
CA GLY A 197 -5.10 -48.80 19.73
C GLY A 197 -5.00 -47.35 19.27
N LEU A 198 -4.30 -46.50 20.02
CA LEU A 198 -4.25 -45.05 19.78
C LEU A 198 -3.00 -44.60 19.01
N ASN A 199 -2.16 -45.52 18.51
CA ASN A 199 -0.92 -45.19 17.78
C ASN A 199 -1.15 -44.22 16.61
N LEU A 200 -2.25 -44.42 15.88
CA LEU A 200 -2.65 -43.61 14.71
C LEU A 200 -3.79 -42.64 15.05
N SER A 201 -3.67 -41.95 16.18
CA SER A 201 -4.55 -40.85 16.61
C SER A 201 -3.75 -39.55 16.76
N THR A 202 -4.44 -38.40 16.86
CA THR A 202 -3.75 -37.11 17.08
C THR A 202 -2.96 -37.09 18.39
N GLU A 203 -3.49 -37.75 19.42
CA GLU A 203 -2.88 -37.89 20.72
C GLU A 203 -1.71 -38.87 20.71
N GLY A 204 -1.84 -39.99 20.01
CA GLY A 204 -0.75 -40.94 19.79
C GLY A 204 0.41 -40.32 19.03
N LEU A 205 0.11 -39.58 17.95
CA LEU A 205 1.11 -38.80 17.20
C LEU A 205 1.88 -37.85 18.14
N ALA A 206 1.18 -37.12 19.01
CA ALA A 206 1.81 -36.22 19.96
C ALA A 206 2.79 -36.95 20.90
N ILE A 207 2.47 -38.17 21.35
CA ILE A 207 3.37 -39.00 22.16
C ILE A 207 4.62 -39.40 21.36
N TYR A 208 4.46 -39.87 20.11
CA TYR A 208 5.58 -40.23 19.24
C TYR A 208 6.52 -39.04 18.95
N LEU A 209 5.98 -37.82 18.86
CA LEU A 209 6.77 -36.59 18.67
C LEU A 209 7.45 -36.08 19.94
N THR A 210 6.90 -36.38 21.10
CA THR A 210 7.47 -35.94 22.39
C THR A 210 8.57 -36.89 22.86
N ILE A 211 8.43 -38.21 22.67
CA ILE A 211 9.40 -39.20 23.13
C ILE A 211 10.66 -39.20 22.24
N PRO A 212 11.88 -39.04 22.81
CA PRO A 212 13.12 -39.09 22.05
C PRO A 212 13.40 -40.51 21.55
N ASN A 213 13.97 -40.63 20.34
CA ASN A 213 14.31 -41.91 19.71
C ASN A 213 13.12 -42.90 19.66
N SER A 214 11.89 -42.39 19.51
CA SER A 214 10.67 -43.22 19.39
C SER A 214 10.76 -44.23 18.25
N ASN A 215 11.49 -43.89 17.18
CA ASN A 215 11.84 -44.76 16.05
C ASN A 215 12.72 -45.97 16.39
N GLN A 216 13.43 -45.98 17.52
CA GLN A 216 14.20 -47.15 17.98
C GLN A 216 13.44 -47.89 19.09
N LEU A 217 12.77 -47.13 19.97
CA LEU A 217 12.04 -47.69 21.10
C LEU A 217 10.78 -48.47 20.69
N TYR A 218 10.20 -48.20 19.51
CA TYR A 218 9.00 -48.90 19.06
C TYR A 218 9.23 -50.40 18.81
N GLU A 219 10.46 -50.83 18.49
CA GLU A 219 10.78 -52.23 18.23
C GLU A 219 10.64 -53.11 19.47
N GLN A 220 10.67 -52.49 20.66
CA GLN A 220 10.55 -53.16 21.95
C GLN A 220 9.09 -53.35 22.40
N ILE A 221 8.11 -52.87 21.61
CA ILE A 221 6.69 -52.95 21.95
C ILE A 221 6.14 -54.36 21.67
N PRO A 222 5.58 -55.06 22.67
CA PRO A 222 4.94 -56.35 22.46
C PRO A 222 3.59 -56.18 21.74
N ASN A 223 3.25 -57.12 20.83
CA ASN A 223 1.97 -57.17 20.10
C ASN A 223 1.62 -55.84 19.42
N LEU A 224 2.51 -55.38 18.55
CA LEU A 224 2.37 -54.12 17.82
C LEU A 224 1.11 -54.13 16.94
N LYS A 225 0.16 -53.25 17.25
CA LYS A 225 -1.01 -52.95 16.40
C LYS A 225 -0.58 -52.02 15.25
N ALA A 226 -1.51 -51.62 14.39
CA ALA A 226 -1.24 -50.65 13.32
C ALA A 226 -0.46 -49.43 13.85
N THR A 227 0.66 -49.11 13.18
CA THR A 227 1.59 -48.06 13.62
C THR A 227 2.32 -47.43 12.43
N TRP A 228 3.16 -46.44 12.73
CA TRP A 228 4.00 -45.73 11.76
C TRP A 228 5.08 -46.64 11.18
N LYS A 229 5.30 -46.58 9.86
CA LYS A 229 6.43 -47.29 9.23
C LYS A 229 7.75 -46.78 9.84
N ASN A 230 8.65 -47.70 10.15
CA ASN A 230 9.94 -47.41 10.80
C ASN A 230 9.82 -46.68 12.16
N GLY A 231 8.65 -46.72 12.80
CA GLY A 231 8.42 -46.09 14.11
C GLY A 231 8.46 -44.56 14.14
N ASP A 232 8.53 -43.89 12.99
CA ASP A 232 8.64 -42.44 12.90
C ASP A 232 7.48 -41.83 12.07
N PRO A 233 6.60 -41.02 12.67
CA PRO A 233 5.53 -40.34 11.94
C PRO A 233 6.03 -39.42 10.80
N PHE A 234 7.25 -38.89 10.90
CA PHE A 234 7.84 -37.96 9.93
C PHE A 234 8.71 -38.64 8.86
N ASN A 235 8.75 -39.98 8.83
CA ASN A 235 9.34 -40.70 7.71
C ASN A 235 8.51 -40.50 6.44
N ARG A 236 9.16 -40.26 5.30
CA ARG A 236 8.51 -39.99 4.01
C ARG A 236 7.44 -41.03 3.62
N GLY A 237 7.64 -42.29 4.00
CA GLY A 237 6.69 -43.38 3.73
C GLY A 237 5.34 -43.27 4.47
N ASN A 238 5.22 -42.37 5.46
CA ASN A 238 4.07 -42.18 6.33
C ASN A 238 3.25 -40.93 6.02
N LEU A 239 3.64 -40.08 5.06
CA LEU A 239 3.00 -38.79 4.81
C LEU A 239 1.47 -38.87 4.57
N GLN A 240 1.02 -39.84 3.76
CA GLN A 240 -0.41 -40.05 3.51
C GLN A 240 -1.15 -40.54 4.77
N LEU A 241 -0.49 -41.35 5.60
CA LEU A 241 -1.04 -41.82 6.86
C LEU A 241 -1.14 -40.67 7.87
N LEU A 242 -0.10 -39.83 7.93
CA LEU A 242 -0.04 -38.65 8.79
C LEU A 242 -1.16 -37.65 8.46
N GLY A 243 -1.38 -37.38 7.16
CA GLY A 243 -2.50 -36.54 6.72
C GLY A 243 -3.88 -37.10 7.12
N LYS A 244 -4.06 -38.43 7.08
CA LYS A 244 -5.31 -39.08 7.54
C LYS A 244 -5.51 -38.94 9.05
N VAL A 245 -4.46 -39.16 9.85
CA VAL A 245 -4.50 -39.01 11.31
C VAL A 245 -4.87 -37.57 11.70
N LEU A 246 -4.25 -36.57 11.07
CA LEU A 246 -4.52 -35.16 11.37
C LEU A 246 -5.91 -34.68 10.95
N LYS A 247 -6.59 -35.41 10.07
CA LYS A 247 -7.98 -35.13 9.65
C LYS A 247 -9.02 -35.63 10.66
N ASP A 248 -8.57 -36.31 11.73
CA ASP A 248 -9.41 -36.92 12.77
C ASP A 248 -10.49 -37.86 12.17
N VAL A 249 -10.07 -38.65 11.17
CA VAL A 249 -10.88 -39.72 10.55
C VAL A 249 -10.39 -41.05 11.10
N GLU A 250 -11.30 -41.87 11.65
CA GLU A 250 -10.97 -43.24 12.09
C GLU A 250 -10.33 -44.03 10.93
N ILE A 251 -9.10 -44.50 11.14
CA ILE A 251 -8.37 -45.33 10.16
C ILE A 251 -8.86 -46.76 10.35
N VAL A 252 -9.68 -47.24 9.41
CA VAL A 252 -10.09 -48.65 9.34
C VAL A 252 -9.00 -49.44 8.62
N ASN A 253 -8.57 -50.56 9.19
CA ASN A 253 -7.74 -51.53 8.51
C ASN A 253 -8.63 -52.46 7.67
N ASP A 254 -8.26 -52.68 6.41
CA ASP A 254 -8.97 -53.61 5.50
C ASP A 254 -8.79 -55.11 5.88
N GLU A 255 -8.02 -55.42 6.94
CA GLU A 255 -7.76 -56.80 7.38
C GLU A 255 -8.81 -57.39 8.33
N ASP A 256 -9.72 -56.56 8.87
CA ASP A 256 -10.76 -56.98 9.83
C ASP A 256 -12.12 -57.30 9.16
N GLU A 257 -12.19 -57.45 7.82
CA GLU A 257 -13.43 -57.82 7.12
C GLU A 257 -13.85 -59.30 7.27
N ASN A 258 -13.06 -60.14 7.97
CA ASN A 258 -13.34 -61.58 8.11
C ASN A 258 -13.74 -62.05 9.53
N GLU A 259 -14.33 -61.19 10.35
CA GLU A 259 -15.08 -61.62 11.53
C GLU A 259 -16.55 -61.17 11.47
N GLU A 260 -17.36 -61.95 10.75
CA GLU A 260 -18.81 -61.97 10.94
C GLU A 260 -19.14 -62.44 12.36
N ASN A 261 -19.42 -61.51 13.29
CA ASN A 261 -20.56 -61.57 14.19
C ASN A 261 -20.69 -60.35 15.13
N GLY A 262 -21.67 -59.50 14.85
CA GLY A 262 -22.59 -58.98 15.86
C GLY A 262 -22.08 -57.96 16.89
N SER A 263 -21.88 -56.70 16.49
CA SER A 263 -22.67 -55.56 17.00
C SER A 263 -22.24 -54.28 16.29
N SER A 264 -23.20 -53.63 15.65
CA SER A 264 -23.01 -52.34 14.99
C SER A 264 -22.74 -51.24 16.02
N SER A 265 -21.47 -51.02 16.35
CA SER A 265 -21.05 -49.79 17.01
C SER A 265 -21.30 -48.63 16.03
N LYS A 266 -22.27 -47.79 16.38
CA LYS A 266 -22.64 -46.59 15.62
C LYS A 266 -21.39 -45.75 15.32
N LYS A 267 -21.07 -45.60 14.05
CA LYS A 267 -20.17 -44.57 13.48
C LYS A 267 -20.51 -43.21 14.11
N SER A 268 -19.76 -42.76 15.12
CA SER A 268 -19.92 -41.43 15.68
C SER A 268 -19.06 -40.45 14.89
N LYS A 269 -19.69 -39.55 14.13
CA LYS A 269 -19.03 -38.35 13.58
C LYS A 269 -18.22 -37.68 14.70
N SER A 270 -16.92 -37.44 14.49
CA SER A 270 -16.13 -36.63 15.40
C SER A 270 -16.83 -35.27 15.58
N SER A 271 -17.03 -34.88 16.83
CA SER A 271 -17.66 -33.61 17.19
C SER A 271 -16.65 -32.51 16.93
N TRP A 272 -16.91 -31.62 15.97
CA TRP A 272 -16.04 -30.47 15.70
C TRP A 272 -15.78 -29.67 16.99
N ASN A 273 -14.54 -29.19 17.14
CA ASN A 273 -14.10 -28.33 18.23
C ASN A 273 -13.48 -27.05 17.66
N SER A 274 -13.82 -25.89 18.22
CA SER A 274 -13.27 -24.62 17.76
C SER A 274 -11.79 -24.44 18.10
N ARG A 275 -11.27 -25.18 19.09
CA ARG A 275 -9.85 -25.14 19.48
C ARG A 275 -9.04 -26.12 18.65
N LEU A 276 -7.95 -25.63 18.06
CA LEU A 276 -6.98 -26.45 17.35
C LEU A 276 -6.28 -27.45 18.31
N PRO A 277 -6.12 -28.73 17.94
CA PRO A 277 -5.41 -29.70 18.77
C PRO A 277 -3.95 -29.29 19.03
N PHE A 278 -3.46 -29.51 20.25
CA PHE A 278 -2.09 -29.10 20.65
C PHE A 278 -0.97 -29.81 19.86
N VAL A 279 -1.25 -30.90 19.15
CA VAL A 279 -0.26 -31.64 18.34
C VAL A 279 0.40 -30.75 17.27
N TRP A 280 -0.29 -29.71 16.80
CA TRP A 280 0.25 -28.76 15.83
C TRP A 280 1.41 -27.92 16.37
N ASP A 281 1.47 -27.66 17.69
CA ASP A 281 2.65 -27.06 18.34
C ASP A 281 3.88 -27.96 18.19
N LEU A 282 3.70 -29.26 18.41
CA LEU A 282 4.77 -30.26 18.34
C LEU A 282 5.25 -30.50 16.90
N ILE A 283 4.33 -30.46 15.93
CA ILE A 283 4.67 -30.58 14.50
C ILE A 283 5.57 -29.43 14.05
N ILE A 284 5.23 -28.18 14.41
CA ILE A 284 6.04 -27.02 14.07
C ILE A 284 7.41 -27.09 14.77
N ALA A 285 7.44 -27.47 16.05
CA ALA A 285 8.68 -27.67 16.78
C ALA A 285 9.58 -28.72 16.09
N LYS A 286 9.00 -29.82 15.57
CA LYS A 286 9.74 -30.85 14.85
C LYS A 286 10.35 -30.34 13.55
N PHE A 287 9.61 -29.53 12.78
CA PHE A 287 10.15 -28.89 11.56
C PHE A 287 11.29 -27.92 11.89
N ASN A 288 11.14 -27.11 12.93
CA ASN A 288 12.20 -26.20 13.40
C ASN A 288 13.46 -26.97 13.85
N GLN A 289 13.32 -28.14 14.48
CA GLN A 289 14.46 -28.97 14.88
C GLN A 289 15.17 -29.64 13.70
N THR A 290 14.41 -30.11 12.70
CA THR A 290 14.97 -30.84 11.55
C THR A 290 15.78 -29.91 10.63
N ASN A 291 15.38 -28.65 10.51
CA ASN A 291 16.12 -27.65 9.72
C ASN A 291 17.49 -27.33 10.35
N ASN A 292 17.57 -27.14 11.69
CA ASN A 292 18.83 -26.82 12.38
C ASN A 292 19.91 -27.92 12.24
N ALA A 293 19.51 -29.19 12.10
CA ALA A 293 20.45 -30.29 11.91
C ALA A 293 21.13 -30.25 10.53
N SER A 294 20.51 -29.58 9.55
CA SER A 294 20.98 -29.52 8.15
C SER A 294 22.02 -28.41 7.92
N GLU A 295 22.03 -27.35 8.75
CA GLU A 295 22.97 -26.22 8.63
C GLU A 295 24.35 -26.50 9.26
N SER A 296 24.53 -27.59 10.00
CA SER A 296 25.79 -27.90 10.70
C SER A 296 26.85 -28.65 9.86
N THR A 297 26.61 -28.84 8.56
CA THR A 297 27.52 -29.58 7.65
C THR A 297 27.85 -28.84 6.35
N GLU A 298 27.98 -27.51 6.39
CA GLU A 298 28.57 -26.75 5.29
C GLU A 298 29.86 -26.05 5.75
N ASP A 299 30.93 -26.84 5.86
CA ASP A 299 32.29 -26.31 5.82
C ASP A 299 33.10 -27.11 4.80
N VAL A 300 33.63 -26.37 3.80
CA VAL A 300 34.71 -26.70 2.86
C VAL A 300 34.35 -27.60 1.65
N GLU A 301 34.11 -27.01 0.47
CA GLU A 301 35.14 -26.72 -0.57
C GLU A 301 34.51 -26.44 -1.96
N THR A 302 34.83 -25.27 -2.50
CA THR A 302 34.68 -24.84 -3.91
C THR A 302 35.47 -25.70 -4.89
N ILE A 303 34.93 -26.00 -6.09
CA ILE A 303 35.65 -25.97 -7.39
C ILE A 303 34.67 -26.10 -8.58
N GLU A 304 35.03 -25.42 -9.67
CA GLU A 304 34.26 -25.01 -10.84
C GLU A 304 33.91 -26.09 -11.91
N LYS A 305 32.81 -25.78 -12.63
CA LYS A 305 32.44 -26.02 -14.05
C LYS A 305 33.27 -27.02 -14.91
N SER A 306 32.59 -27.95 -15.60
CA SER A 306 32.60 -28.07 -17.09
C SER A 306 31.83 -29.28 -17.66
N LYS A 307 31.56 -29.23 -18.97
CA LYS A 307 30.49 -29.88 -19.77
C LYS A 307 30.77 -31.33 -20.27
N LYS A 308 29.67 -31.97 -20.75
CA LYS A 308 29.49 -32.93 -21.89
C LYS A 308 29.38 -34.47 -21.65
N ARG A 309 28.14 -34.97 -21.84
CA ARG A 309 27.66 -36.15 -22.66
C ARG A 309 28.59 -37.38 -22.89
N LYS A 310 28.15 -38.59 -22.47
CA LYS A 310 27.60 -39.69 -23.34
C LYS A 310 27.35 -41.02 -22.58
N LYS A 311 26.33 -41.75 -23.07
CA LYS A 311 25.84 -43.10 -22.69
C LYS A 311 26.93 -44.19 -22.65
N HIS A 312 26.86 -45.09 -21.66
CA HIS A 312 26.71 -46.56 -21.81
C HIS A 312 26.63 -47.25 -20.43
N SER A 313 25.73 -48.23 -20.30
CA SER A 313 25.65 -49.26 -19.25
C SER A 313 25.84 -50.65 -19.90
N PRO A 314 26.04 -51.79 -19.20
CA PRO A 314 26.13 -52.09 -17.75
C PRO A 314 27.40 -52.94 -17.38
N LYS A 315 27.84 -53.28 -16.15
CA LYS A 315 27.23 -53.97 -14.98
C LYS A 315 28.18 -53.91 -13.75
N LYS A 316 27.56 -53.81 -12.56
CA LYS A 316 27.91 -54.37 -11.23
C LYS A 316 29.27 -54.08 -10.58
N SER A 317 29.29 -53.06 -9.73
CA SER A 317 29.93 -53.12 -8.40
C SER A 317 29.16 -52.19 -7.44
N LYS A 318 28.94 -52.67 -6.20
CA LYS A 318 28.15 -52.01 -5.15
C LYS A 318 28.69 -50.60 -4.87
N LYS A 319 27.92 -49.58 -5.22
CA LYS A 319 28.12 -48.19 -4.78
C LYS A 319 27.06 -47.90 -3.72
N ILE A 320 27.53 -47.60 -2.52
CA ILE A 320 26.74 -47.04 -1.41
C ILE A 320 26.08 -45.76 -1.97
N LYS A 321 24.74 -45.75 -1.98
CA LYS A 321 23.98 -44.52 -2.24
C LYS A 321 24.07 -43.68 -0.97
N LEU A 322 24.45 -42.42 -1.12
CA LEU A 322 24.09 -41.39 -0.15
C LEU A 322 22.58 -41.17 -0.30
N ASP A 323 21.82 -41.62 0.69
CA ASP A 323 20.37 -41.47 0.78
C ASP A 323 20.05 -40.08 1.37
N GLU A 324 19.85 -39.09 0.49
CA GLU A 324 19.28 -37.80 0.87
C GLU A 324 17.74 -37.89 0.86
N ALA A 325 17.15 -37.59 2.03
CA ALA A 325 15.73 -37.42 2.37
C ALA A 325 14.90 -38.68 2.75
N GLU A 326 15.18 -39.25 3.94
CA GLU A 326 14.22 -40.11 4.66
C GLU A 326 13.07 -39.33 5.33
N PHE A 327 13.20 -38.02 5.56
CA PHE A 327 12.23 -37.18 6.29
C PHE A 327 11.27 -36.38 5.39
N ILE A 328 10.07 -36.10 5.90
CA ILE A 328 9.04 -35.28 5.24
C ILE A 328 9.45 -33.80 5.25
N SER A 329 9.41 -33.14 4.09
CA SER A 329 9.62 -31.69 3.96
C SER A 329 8.36 -30.89 4.34
N VAL A 330 8.51 -29.63 4.76
CA VAL A 330 7.36 -28.72 5.00
C VAL A 330 6.48 -28.58 3.77
N LYS A 331 7.09 -28.51 2.57
CA LYS A 331 6.39 -28.43 1.30
C LYS A 331 5.48 -29.64 1.06
N ASP A 332 6.00 -30.85 1.21
CA ASP A 332 5.23 -32.07 0.98
C ASP A 332 4.16 -32.28 2.07
N PHE A 333 4.50 -31.96 3.32
CA PHE A 333 3.57 -32.00 4.44
C PHE A 333 2.39 -31.06 4.23
N TRP A 334 2.66 -29.78 3.95
CA TRP A 334 1.64 -28.77 3.79
C TRP A 334 0.67 -29.13 2.67
N LYS A 335 1.21 -29.55 1.52
CA LYS A 335 0.41 -29.95 0.37
C LYS A 335 -0.59 -31.07 0.72
N ILE A 336 -0.13 -32.15 1.34
CA ILE A 336 -0.96 -33.34 1.57
C ILE A 336 -1.84 -33.21 2.82
N ALA A 337 -1.27 -32.76 3.93
CA ALA A 337 -1.96 -32.73 5.22
C ALA A 337 -2.91 -31.54 5.35
N ILE A 338 -2.67 -30.43 4.64
CA ILE A 338 -3.41 -29.18 4.82
C ILE A 338 -4.09 -28.77 3.52
N ASP A 339 -3.36 -28.55 2.42
CA ASP A 339 -3.94 -28.00 1.18
C ASP A 339 -4.95 -28.96 0.51
N GLU A 340 -4.56 -30.21 0.28
CA GLU A 340 -5.42 -31.25 -0.33
C GLU A 340 -6.46 -31.82 0.67
N SER A 341 -6.33 -31.48 1.95
CA SER A 341 -7.09 -32.09 3.04
C SER A 341 -8.12 -31.12 3.62
N LEU A 342 -7.66 -30.00 4.20
CA LEU A 342 -8.46 -28.99 4.90
C LEU A 342 -9.02 -27.93 3.95
N PHE A 343 -8.29 -27.60 2.88
CA PHE A 343 -8.73 -26.63 1.86
C PHE A 343 -9.35 -27.26 0.62
N SER A 344 -9.49 -28.59 0.57
CA SER A 344 -10.18 -29.27 -0.54
C SER A 344 -11.59 -28.71 -0.77
N GLU A 345 -12.06 -28.77 -2.02
CA GLU A 345 -13.37 -28.23 -2.42
C GLU A 345 -14.52 -28.84 -1.61
N LYS A 346 -14.42 -30.13 -1.28
CA LYS A 346 -15.39 -30.89 -0.47
C LYS A 346 -15.23 -30.69 1.05
N SER A 347 -14.27 -29.86 1.48
CA SER A 347 -14.02 -29.59 2.90
C SER A 347 -15.07 -28.64 3.48
N SER A 348 -15.47 -28.89 4.73
CA SER A 348 -16.45 -28.06 5.43
C SER A 348 -15.84 -26.72 5.86
N ASN A 349 -16.68 -25.74 6.18
CA ASN A 349 -16.21 -24.42 6.64
C ASN A 349 -15.39 -24.53 7.93
N GLU A 350 -15.77 -25.44 8.81
CA GLU A 350 -15.07 -25.74 10.06
C GLU A 350 -13.63 -26.23 9.84
N ARG A 351 -13.43 -27.09 8.84
CA ARG A 351 -12.11 -27.60 8.48
C ARG A 351 -11.26 -26.55 7.78
N LYS A 352 -11.86 -25.74 6.91
CA LYS A 352 -11.20 -24.59 6.29
C LYS A 352 -10.80 -23.54 7.34
N TYR A 353 -11.61 -23.33 8.38
CA TYR A 353 -11.27 -22.48 9.52
C TYR A 353 -10.00 -22.97 10.22
N TRP A 354 -9.93 -24.27 10.57
CA TRP A 354 -8.69 -24.85 11.10
C TRP A 354 -7.51 -24.68 10.15
N GLY A 355 -7.72 -24.85 8.84
CA GLY A 355 -6.68 -24.59 7.84
C GLY A 355 -6.10 -23.18 7.94
N PHE A 356 -6.93 -22.15 8.11
CA PHE A 356 -6.47 -20.78 8.29
C PHE A 356 -5.76 -20.56 9.64
N GLU A 357 -6.27 -21.13 10.74
CA GLU A 357 -5.59 -21.06 12.03
C GLU A 357 -4.20 -21.73 11.99
N ILE A 358 -4.10 -22.89 11.35
CA ILE A 358 -2.83 -23.60 11.15
C ILE A 358 -1.88 -22.75 10.30
N PHE A 359 -2.37 -22.11 9.23
CA PHE A 359 -1.55 -21.19 8.42
C PHE A 359 -0.98 -20.05 9.25
N ASN A 360 -1.82 -19.35 10.02
CA ASN A 360 -1.37 -18.26 10.90
C ASN A 360 -0.32 -18.74 11.91
N LYS A 361 -0.49 -19.95 12.42
CA LYS A 361 0.45 -20.56 13.36
C LYS A 361 1.78 -20.92 12.70
N PHE A 362 1.78 -21.48 11.49
CA PHE A 362 3.01 -21.80 10.75
C PHE A 362 3.77 -20.53 10.34
N VAL A 363 3.08 -19.52 9.82
CA VAL A 363 3.69 -18.24 9.40
C VAL A 363 4.40 -17.55 10.57
N THR A 364 3.77 -17.52 11.74
CA THR A 364 4.34 -16.89 12.94
C THR A 364 5.45 -17.74 13.58
N SER A 365 5.30 -19.06 13.64
CA SER A 365 6.14 -19.92 14.50
C SER A 365 7.28 -20.67 13.78
N LEU A 366 7.30 -20.72 12.44
CA LEU A 366 8.45 -21.28 11.71
C LEU A 366 9.66 -20.35 11.86
N LEU A 367 10.82 -20.93 12.16
CA LEU A 367 12.09 -20.20 12.29
C LEU A 367 12.66 -19.83 10.91
N ASP A 368 12.68 -20.79 9.98
CA ASP A 368 13.08 -20.55 8.59
C ASP A 368 11.93 -19.92 7.80
N LYS A 369 11.98 -18.59 7.66
CA LYS A 369 10.96 -17.81 6.96
C LYS A 369 10.92 -18.06 5.46
N SER A 370 11.98 -18.61 4.86
CA SER A 370 11.98 -18.97 3.43
C SER A 370 10.94 -20.06 3.09
N GLN A 371 10.56 -20.89 4.07
CA GLN A 371 9.59 -21.97 3.88
C GLN A 371 8.14 -21.49 3.78
N ILE A 372 7.86 -20.22 4.12
CA ILE A 372 6.51 -19.66 4.09
C ILE A 372 5.93 -19.66 2.67
N GLN A 373 6.78 -19.51 1.64
CA GLN A 373 6.35 -19.60 0.23
C GLN A 373 5.69 -20.94 -0.14
N TYR A 374 5.98 -22.01 0.61
CA TYR A 374 5.41 -23.34 0.41
C TYR A 374 4.04 -23.52 1.07
N LEU A 375 3.67 -22.62 1.99
CA LEU A 375 2.35 -22.61 2.64
C LEU A 375 1.29 -21.96 1.73
N ILE A 376 1.74 -21.13 0.78
CA ILE A 376 0.89 -20.48 -0.20
C ILE A 376 0.66 -21.45 -1.36
N THR A 377 -0.48 -22.13 -1.33
CA THR A 377 -0.83 -23.23 -2.25
C THR A 377 -2.14 -23.01 -2.99
N GLY A 378 -2.38 -23.85 -4.00
CA GLY A 378 -3.55 -23.85 -4.89
C GLY A 378 -4.90 -23.69 -4.19
N ASN A 379 -5.21 -24.65 -3.32
CA ASN A 379 -6.53 -24.66 -2.67
C ASN A 379 -6.62 -23.59 -1.60
N PHE A 380 -5.53 -23.33 -0.88
CA PHE A 380 -5.40 -22.23 0.07
C PHE A 380 -5.73 -20.88 -0.58
N LEU A 381 -5.06 -20.50 -1.68
CA LEU A 381 -5.29 -19.22 -2.35
C LEU A 381 -6.71 -19.10 -2.90
N ARG A 382 -7.22 -20.16 -3.56
CA ARG A 382 -8.61 -20.16 -4.02
C ARG A 382 -9.58 -19.99 -2.86
N CYS A 383 -9.35 -20.63 -1.71
CA CYS A 383 -10.18 -20.48 -0.51
C CYS A 383 -10.08 -19.06 0.07
N LEU A 384 -8.87 -18.52 0.18
CA LEU A 384 -8.56 -17.20 0.72
C LEU A 384 -9.25 -16.10 -0.10
N ILE A 385 -9.04 -16.07 -1.42
CA ILE A 385 -9.65 -15.09 -2.33
C ILE A 385 -11.17 -15.16 -2.24
N ASN A 386 -11.71 -16.38 -2.27
CA ASN A 386 -13.14 -16.61 -2.17
C ASN A 386 -13.71 -16.04 -0.87
N HIS A 387 -13.14 -16.36 0.28
CA HIS A 387 -13.72 -15.94 1.55
C HIS A 387 -13.42 -14.48 1.92
N HIS A 388 -12.31 -13.92 1.46
CA HIS A 388 -11.92 -12.53 1.73
C HIS A 388 -12.77 -11.51 0.94
N SER A 389 -13.13 -11.84 -0.31
CA SER A 389 -13.82 -10.91 -1.23
C SER A 389 -15.23 -10.49 -0.84
N ASN A 390 -15.90 -11.21 0.08
CA ASN A 390 -17.28 -10.91 0.49
C ASN A 390 -17.46 -11.06 2.00
N SER A 391 -17.85 -9.95 2.66
CA SER A 391 -18.06 -9.85 4.10
C SER A 391 -19.15 -10.77 4.65
N SER A 392 -20.12 -11.17 3.82
CA SER A 392 -21.19 -12.10 4.23
C SER A 392 -20.73 -13.57 4.35
N ARG A 393 -19.54 -13.91 3.85
CA ARG A 393 -19.03 -15.29 3.91
C ARG A 393 -18.57 -15.64 5.32
N PHE A 394 -18.94 -16.83 5.79
CA PHE A 394 -18.65 -17.32 7.15
C PHE A 394 -17.16 -17.22 7.57
N LEU A 395 -16.23 -17.46 6.64
CA LEU A 395 -14.79 -17.42 6.90
C LEU A 395 -14.13 -16.08 6.56
N ASN A 396 -14.90 -15.02 6.29
CA ASN A 396 -14.34 -13.72 5.91
C ASN A 396 -13.43 -13.16 7.02
N LYS A 397 -13.90 -13.13 8.27
CA LYS A 397 -13.14 -12.61 9.41
C LYS A 397 -11.79 -13.31 9.60
N ILE A 398 -11.75 -14.65 9.50
CA ILE A 398 -10.49 -15.38 9.62
C ILE A 398 -9.57 -15.14 8.42
N SER A 399 -10.11 -15.01 7.20
CA SER A 399 -9.31 -14.69 6.01
C SER A 399 -8.67 -13.29 6.10
N GLN A 400 -9.36 -12.30 6.68
CA GLN A 400 -8.80 -10.97 6.96
C GLN A 400 -7.66 -11.05 7.97
N ILE A 401 -7.85 -11.79 9.06
CA ILE A 401 -6.81 -12.03 10.07
C ILE A 401 -5.59 -12.70 9.41
N THR A 402 -5.82 -13.64 8.51
CA THR A 402 -4.76 -14.36 7.80
C THR A 402 -3.90 -13.43 6.94
N LEU A 403 -4.50 -12.56 6.13
CA LEU A 403 -3.75 -11.59 5.34
C LEU A 403 -3.03 -10.57 6.24
N LYS A 404 -3.69 -10.06 7.29
CA LYS A 404 -3.06 -9.16 8.26
C LYS A 404 -1.85 -9.80 8.96
N THR A 405 -1.96 -11.07 9.34
CA THR A 405 -0.88 -11.84 9.98
C THR A 405 0.29 -12.03 9.01
N LEU A 406 0.01 -12.36 7.75
CA LEU A 406 1.03 -12.50 6.71
C LEU A 406 1.79 -11.18 6.51
N ILE A 407 1.08 -10.07 6.37
CA ILE A 407 1.70 -8.74 6.21
C ILE A 407 2.49 -8.33 7.45
N SER A 408 1.97 -8.55 8.66
CA SER A 408 2.70 -8.27 9.91
C SER A 408 4.01 -9.05 9.96
N THR A 409 4.00 -10.31 9.55
CA THR A 409 5.18 -11.17 9.54
C THR A 409 6.22 -10.71 8.51
N ILE A 410 5.77 -10.22 7.34
CA ILE A 410 6.65 -9.62 6.32
C ILE A 410 7.25 -8.31 6.83
N LYS A 411 6.48 -7.48 7.54
CA LYS A 411 7.00 -6.25 8.16
C LYS A 411 8.08 -6.54 9.21
N GLU A 412 7.95 -7.64 9.96
CA GLU A 412 8.96 -8.12 10.91
C GLU A 412 10.18 -8.77 10.23
N ASN A 413 9.98 -9.45 9.11
CA ASN A 413 11.03 -10.14 8.35
C ASN A 413 10.92 -9.78 6.86
N PRO A 414 11.48 -8.64 6.41
CA PRO A 414 11.32 -8.18 5.03
C PRO A 414 11.79 -9.19 3.97
N SER A 415 12.83 -9.98 4.25
CA SER A 415 13.47 -10.89 3.28
C SER A 415 12.54 -11.93 2.63
N MET A 416 11.39 -12.23 3.22
CA MET A 416 10.39 -13.14 2.63
C MET A 416 9.43 -12.45 1.64
N ALA A 417 9.45 -11.12 1.51
CA ALA A 417 8.54 -10.35 0.66
C ALA A 417 8.57 -10.82 -0.81
N ALA A 418 9.77 -10.99 -1.39
CA ALA A 418 9.92 -11.40 -2.79
C ALA A 418 9.35 -12.82 -3.04
N SER A 419 9.69 -13.79 -2.18
CA SER A 419 9.20 -15.17 -2.30
C SER A 419 7.69 -15.30 -2.09
N VAL A 420 7.12 -14.51 -1.17
CA VAL A 420 5.67 -14.46 -0.97
C VAL A 420 4.96 -13.81 -2.16
N LEU A 421 5.48 -12.70 -2.67
CA LEU A 421 4.94 -12.04 -3.85
C LEU A 421 4.94 -12.98 -5.06
N GLU A 422 6.05 -13.69 -5.29
CA GLU A 422 6.14 -14.70 -6.35
C GLU A 422 5.04 -15.76 -6.19
N ALA A 423 4.80 -16.24 -4.97
CA ALA A 423 3.76 -17.22 -4.70
C ALA A 423 2.32 -16.67 -4.86
N LEU A 424 2.08 -15.39 -4.60
CA LEU A 424 0.77 -14.73 -4.80
C LEU A 424 0.47 -14.44 -6.28
N LEU A 425 1.51 -14.23 -7.09
CA LEU A 425 1.39 -13.96 -8.53
C LEU A 425 1.37 -15.25 -9.38
N ASP A 426 1.79 -16.38 -8.82
CA ASP A 426 1.86 -17.67 -9.50
C ASP A 426 0.46 -18.23 -9.84
N GLU A 427 0.09 -18.16 -11.12
CA GLU A 427 -1.17 -18.68 -11.65
C GLU A 427 -1.32 -20.20 -11.47
N SER A 428 -0.21 -20.96 -11.42
CA SER A 428 -0.26 -22.40 -11.18
C SER A 428 -0.76 -22.75 -9.78
N LYS A 429 -0.59 -21.82 -8.83
CA LYS A 429 -1.10 -21.90 -7.46
C LYS A 429 -2.45 -21.18 -7.30
N GLY A 430 -3.10 -20.76 -8.39
CA GLY A 430 -4.35 -19.99 -8.32
C GLY A 430 -4.16 -18.55 -7.82
N GLY A 431 -2.92 -18.06 -7.80
CA GLY A 431 -2.61 -16.64 -7.71
C GLY A 431 -2.94 -15.89 -9.00
N CYS A 432 -2.88 -14.56 -8.96
CA CYS A 432 -3.11 -13.73 -10.14
C CYS A 432 -2.52 -12.32 -9.98
N TRP A 433 -2.27 -11.66 -11.11
CA TRP A 433 -1.76 -10.28 -11.14
C TRP A 433 -2.73 -9.29 -10.47
N ASN A 434 -4.03 -9.52 -10.59
CA ASN A 434 -5.08 -8.69 -9.99
C ASN A 434 -5.56 -9.23 -8.63
N PHE A 435 -4.68 -9.90 -7.88
CA PHE A 435 -5.01 -10.51 -6.59
C PHE A 435 -5.74 -9.55 -5.65
N ASP A 436 -5.26 -8.32 -5.50
CA ASP A 436 -5.85 -7.30 -4.64
C ASP A 436 -7.29 -6.95 -5.06
N LEU A 437 -7.55 -6.85 -6.37
CA LEU A 437 -8.89 -6.61 -6.91
C LEU A 437 -9.84 -7.79 -6.63
N VAL A 438 -9.40 -9.02 -6.94
CA VAL A 438 -10.26 -10.21 -6.81
C VAL A 438 -10.50 -10.56 -5.34
N SER A 439 -9.49 -10.36 -4.48
CA SER A 439 -9.62 -10.57 -3.04
C SER A 439 -10.29 -9.40 -2.32
N LYS A 440 -10.42 -8.22 -2.93
CA LYS A 440 -10.77 -6.96 -2.26
C LYS A 440 -9.84 -6.67 -1.07
N SER A 441 -8.54 -6.76 -1.29
CA SER A 441 -7.49 -6.47 -0.31
C SER A 441 -6.45 -5.52 -0.88
N LYS A 442 -5.49 -5.08 -0.06
CA LYS A 442 -4.32 -4.29 -0.46
C LYS A 442 -3.03 -5.08 -0.18
N THR A 443 -3.07 -6.40 -0.32
CA THR A 443 -2.00 -7.28 0.13
C THR A 443 -0.73 -7.10 -0.70
N ILE A 444 -0.85 -7.11 -2.03
CA ILE A 444 0.30 -6.88 -2.90
C ILE A 444 0.82 -5.46 -2.68
N ASP A 445 -0.06 -4.47 -2.64
CA ASP A 445 0.35 -3.07 -2.41
C ASP A 445 1.08 -2.88 -1.07
N GLU A 446 0.63 -3.49 0.02
CA GLU A 446 1.34 -3.44 1.31
C GLU A 446 2.68 -4.19 1.28
N ILE A 447 2.81 -5.28 0.51
CA ILE A 447 4.10 -5.95 0.30
C ILE A 447 5.06 -5.01 -0.43
N LEU A 448 4.60 -4.36 -1.50
CA LEU A 448 5.41 -3.45 -2.32
C LEU A 448 5.84 -2.18 -1.55
N GLN A 449 5.10 -1.77 -0.52
CA GLN A 449 5.47 -0.66 0.37
C GLN A 449 6.62 -1.00 1.35
N THR A 450 7.10 -2.25 1.38
CA THR A 450 8.22 -2.67 2.23
C THR A 450 9.55 -2.18 1.64
N LYS A 451 9.97 -0.97 2.04
CA LYS A 451 11.14 -0.26 1.47
C LYS A 451 12.46 -1.04 1.46
N SER A 452 12.68 -1.94 2.42
CA SER A 452 13.96 -2.65 2.58
C SER A 452 14.26 -3.69 1.49
N GLU A 453 13.27 -4.06 0.66
CA GLU A 453 13.35 -5.24 -0.22
C GLU A 453 13.03 -4.93 -1.69
N VAL A 454 13.08 -3.65 -2.07
CA VAL A 454 12.73 -3.21 -3.42
C VAL A 454 13.62 -3.88 -4.48
N ASN A 455 14.90 -4.07 -4.16
CA ASN A 455 15.87 -4.73 -5.02
C ASN A 455 15.59 -6.24 -5.22
N SER A 456 14.90 -6.91 -4.29
CA SER A 456 14.53 -8.33 -4.41
C SER A 456 13.15 -8.51 -5.07
N VAL A 457 12.24 -7.55 -4.88
CA VAL A 457 10.87 -7.56 -5.40
C VAL A 457 10.78 -7.19 -6.89
N ILE A 458 11.50 -6.17 -7.35
CA ILE A 458 11.47 -5.73 -8.77
C ILE A 458 11.82 -6.87 -9.74
N PRO A 459 12.87 -7.70 -9.51
CA PRO A 459 13.17 -8.85 -10.37
C PRO A 459 12.01 -9.84 -10.52
N VAL A 460 11.21 -10.05 -9.47
CA VAL A 460 10.01 -10.90 -9.52
C VAL A 460 8.98 -10.31 -10.46
N LEU A 461 8.73 -9.01 -10.38
CA LEU A 461 7.80 -8.32 -11.29
C LEU A 461 8.29 -8.35 -12.74
N LEU A 462 9.59 -8.09 -12.98
CA LEU A 462 10.19 -8.14 -14.31
C LEU A 462 10.11 -9.53 -14.94
N THR A 463 10.40 -10.57 -14.16
CA THR A 463 10.35 -11.97 -14.63
C THR A 463 8.93 -12.36 -15.04
N ASN A 464 7.92 -11.97 -14.24
CA ASN A 464 6.52 -12.23 -14.56
C ASN A 464 6.02 -11.41 -15.75
N LEU A 465 6.46 -10.15 -15.87
CA LEU A 465 6.19 -9.31 -17.04
C LEU A 465 6.71 -9.98 -18.32
N GLU A 466 7.96 -10.44 -18.32
CA GLU A 466 8.56 -11.14 -19.47
C GLU A 466 7.85 -12.45 -19.80
N ALA A 467 7.42 -13.21 -18.78
CA ALA A 467 6.66 -14.43 -18.99
C ALA A 467 5.31 -14.12 -19.67
N LYS A 468 4.62 -13.05 -19.25
CA LYS A 468 3.35 -12.63 -19.83
C LYS A 468 3.51 -12.11 -21.25
N LEU A 469 4.58 -11.36 -21.53
CA LEU A 469 4.94 -10.91 -22.87
C LEU A 469 5.23 -12.08 -23.82
N LYS A 470 5.94 -13.12 -23.35
CA LYS A 470 6.20 -14.34 -24.15
C LYS A 470 4.94 -15.15 -24.43
N SER A 471 3.93 -15.08 -23.55
CA SER A 471 2.63 -15.76 -23.72
C SER A 471 1.57 -14.90 -24.43
N GLN A 472 1.96 -13.76 -24.98
CA GLN A 472 1.07 -12.81 -25.65
C GLN A 472 0.48 -13.43 -26.93
N ASN A 473 -0.85 -13.48 -27.02
CA ASN A 473 -1.53 -13.74 -28.29
C ASN A 473 -1.73 -12.42 -29.04
N VAL A 474 -1.24 -12.39 -30.28
CA VAL A 474 -1.34 -11.26 -31.22
C VAL A 474 -2.52 -11.54 -32.16
N PRO A 475 -3.52 -10.65 -32.26
CA PRO A 475 -4.64 -10.82 -33.19
C PRO A 475 -4.14 -10.94 -34.64
N THR A 476 -4.68 -11.88 -35.41
CA THR A 476 -4.31 -12.10 -36.82
C THR A 476 -5.04 -11.17 -37.79
N GLU A 477 -6.10 -10.50 -37.33
CA GLU A 477 -6.91 -9.54 -38.10
C GLU A 477 -6.97 -8.22 -37.33
N ASP A 478 -6.70 -7.12 -38.02
CA ASP A 478 -6.72 -5.77 -37.46
C ASP A 478 -8.18 -5.31 -37.24
N ASN A 479 -8.77 -5.77 -36.14
CA ASN A 479 -10.16 -5.47 -35.78
C ASN A 479 -10.35 -4.04 -35.23
N GLY A 480 -9.41 -3.12 -35.51
CA GLY A 480 -9.36 -1.78 -34.89
C GLY A 480 -9.04 -1.78 -33.39
N ASN A 481 -8.78 -2.95 -32.79
CA ASN A 481 -8.41 -3.06 -31.39
C ASN A 481 -6.89 -3.11 -31.25
N HIS A 482 -6.29 -1.99 -30.85
CA HIS A 482 -4.84 -1.83 -30.68
C HIS A 482 -4.25 -2.54 -29.45
N LYS A 483 -4.94 -3.54 -28.90
CA LYS A 483 -4.55 -4.27 -27.68
C LYS A 483 -4.37 -5.76 -27.94
N ASN A 484 -3.26 -6.29 -27.45
CA ASN A 484 -3.01 -7.72 -27.34
C ASN A 484 -3.60 -8.29 -26.05
N SER A 485 -3.69 -9.62 -25.99
CA SER A 485 -4.35 -10.35 -24.89
C SER A 485 -3.84 -10.04 -23.48
N ASN A 486 -2.53 -9.80 -23.29
CA ASN A 486 -1.93 -9.56 -21.96
C ASN A 486 -1.55 -8.10 -21.71
N ASP A 487 -1.93 -7.16 -22.57
CA ASP A 487 -1.46 -5.77 -22.47
C ASP A 487 -1.85 -5.09 -21.15
N ASN A 488 -3.06 -5.31 -20.66
CA ASN A 488 -3.50 -4.76 -19.37
C ASN A 488 -2.69 -5.35 -18.19
N ILE A 489 -2.26 -6.62 -18.32
CA ILE A 489 -1.43 -7.29 -17.31
C ILE A 489 -0.03 -6.69 -17.32
N ILE A 490 0.54 -6.49 -18.51
CA ILE A 490 1.87 -5.89 -18.68
C ILE A 490 1.84 -4.44 -18.17
N LYS A 491 0.82 -3.66 -18.53
CA LYS A 491 0.60 -2.32 -18.00
C LYS A 491 0.57 -2.31 -16.47
N TRP A 492 -0.14 -3.25 -15.85
CA TRP A 492 -0.17 -3.35 -14.39
C TRP A 492 1.22 -3.58 -13.79
N TYR A 493 2.04 -4.48 -14.37
CA TYR A 493 3.41 -4.68 -13.90
C TYR A 493 4.27 -3.41 -14.06
N LEU A 494 4.16 -2.72 -15.18
CA LEU A 494 4.84 -1.44 -15.40
C LEU A 494 4.40 -0.38 -14.38
N ASP A 495 3.09 -0.26 -14.13
CA ASP A 495 2.52 0.66 -13.13
C ASP A 495 3.10 0.38 -11.73
N LYS A 496 3.22 -0.90 -11.33
CA LYS A 496 3.84 -1.27 -10.04
C LYS A 496 5.32 -0.94 -9.99
N ILE A 497 6.07 -1.17 -11.06
CA ILE A 497 7.50 -0.83 -11.13
C ILE A 497 7.70 0.68 -11.03
N VAL A 498 6.93 1.49 -11.76
CA VAL A 498 6.99 2.96 -11.68
C VAL A 498 6.69 3.44 -10.26
N ASN A 499 5.65 2.89 -9.61
CA ASN A 499 5.31 3.27 -8.24
C ASN A 499 6.41 2.89 -7.24
N LEU A 500 7.05 1.72 -7.40
CA LEU A 500 8.19 1.33 -6.57
C LEU A 500 9.35 2.31 -6.71
N ILE A 501 9.67 2.76 -7.93
CA ILE A 501 10.72 3.75 -8.18
C ILE A 501 10.33 5.10 -7.54
N LYS A 502 9.09 5.57 -7.73
CA LYS A 502 8.60 6.84 -7.15
C LYS A 502 8.67 6.87 -5.62
N HIS A 503 8.35 5.76 -4.95
CA HIS A 503 8.32 5.71 -3.49
C HIS A 503 9.68 5.43 -2.83
N ASN A 504 10.68 5.05 -3.63
CA ASN A 504 12.05 4.79 -3.16
C ASN A 504 12.99 5.76 -3.85
N ASP A 505 13.06 6.97 -3.27
CA ASP A 505 13.88 8.05 -3.81
C ASP A 505 15.34 7.57 -3.99
N PRO A 506 15.90 7.70 -5.20
CA PRO A 506 17.28 7.28 -5.50
C PRO A 506 18.33 7.98 -4.62
N LYS A 507 17.98 9.04 -3.89
CA LYS A 507 18.85 9.75 -2.93
C LYS A 507 18.82 9.19 -1.50
N THR A 508 18.03 8.16 -1.23
CA THR A 508 17.82 7.61 0.14
C THR A 508 18.88 6.57 0.55
N ASN A 509 18.93 6.21 1.84
CA ASN A 509 19.92 5.29 2.44
C ASN A 509 19.93 3.85 1.87
N SER A 510 18.95 3.45 1.05
CA SER A 510 18.88 2.15 0.38
C SER A 510 18.38 2.31 -1.06
N PRO A 511 19.19 2.87 -1.96
CA PRO A 511 18.77 3.14 -3.33
C PRO A 511 18.55 1.84 -4.11
N ILE A 512 17.73 1.94 -5.16
CA ILE A 512 17.60 0.88 -6.15
C ILE A 512 18.96 0.72 -6.84
N VAL A 513 19.42 -0.51 -7.02
CA VAL A 513 20.70 -0.78 -7.69
C VAL A 513 20.68 -0.21 -9.11
N GLU A 514 21.73 0.52 -9.50
CA GLU A 514 21.80 1.17 -10.83
C GLU A 514 21.61 0.15 -11.97
N ASP A 515 22.25 -1.02 -11.93
CA ASP A 515 22.08 -2.11 -12.90
C ASP A 515 20.61 -2.51 -13.12
N LEU A 516 19.80 -2.43 -12.06
CA LEU A 516 18.37 -2.77 -12.13
C LEU A 516 17.57 -1.66 -12.81
N LEU A 517 17.87 -0.39 -12.50
CA LEU A 517 17.29 0.77 -13.19
C LEU A 517 17.65 0.75 -14.67
N GLU A 518 18.91 0.48 -15.01
CA GLU A 518 19.36 0.30 -16.39
C GLU A 518 18.58 -0.80 -17.10
N SER A 519 18.43 -1.96 -16.47
CA SER A 519 17.62 -3.07 -17.02
C SER A 519 16.18 -2.67 -17.31
N ILE A 520 15.55 -1.89 -16.43
CA ILE A 520 14.18 -1.40 -16.60
C ILE A 520 14.11 -0.40 -17.77
N LEU A 521 15.02 0.56 -17.81
CA LEU A 521 15.07 1.59 -18.86
C LEU A 521 15.32 0.97 -20.23
N VAL A 522 16.27 0.05 -20.35
CA VAL A 522 16.55 -0.68 -21.61
C VAL A 522 15.30 -1.43 -22.10
N LYS A 523 14.54 -2.07 -21.20
CA LYS A 523 13.28 -2.76 -21.55
C LYS A 523 12.21 -1.79 -22.03
N LEU A 524 12.01 -0.67 -21.33
CA LEU A 524 11.05 0.35 -21.72
C LEU A 524 11.41 0.99 -23.07
N ILE A 525 12.70 1.25 -23.32
CA ILE A 525 13.21 1.75 -24.60
C ILE A 525 12.86 0.78 -25.73
N LYS A 526 13.16 -0.52 -25.55
CA LYS A 526 12.78 -1.56 -26.52
C LYS A 526 11.28 -1.60 -26.79
N PHE A 527 10.46 -1.47 -25.75
CA PHE A 527 9.00 -1.48 -25.92
C PHE A 527 8.45 -0.19 -26.53
N SER A 528 9.17 0.93 -26.43
CA SER A 528 8.69 2.25 -26.85
C SER A 528 9.05 2.58 -28.30
N PHE A 529 10.27 2.24 -28.74
CA PHE A 529 10.84 2.77 -29.99
C PHE A 529 11.21 1.71 -31.02
N PHE A 530 11.27 0.43 -30.64
CA PHE A 530 11.76 -0.64 -31.51
C PHE A 530 10.66 -1.62 -31.87
N LYS A 531 10.73 -2.15 -33.09
CA LYS A 531 9.74 -3.07 -33.62
C LYS A 531 9.81 -4.41 -32.88
N SER A 532 8.65 -4.86 -32.39
CA SER A 532 8.51 -6.16 -31.75
C SER A 532 7.18 -6.79 -32.13
N ASP A 533 7.22 -8.05 -32.55
CA ASP A 533 6.03 -8.83 -32.90
C ASP A 533 5.06 -8.97 -31.71
N THR A 534 5.55 -8.81 -30.49
CA THR A 534 4.77 -8.99 -29.27
C THR A 534 4.19 -7.71 -28.70
N ILE A 535 4.66 -6.53 -29.12
CA ILE A 535 4.24 -5.24 -28.52
C ILE A 535 3.15 -4.61 -29.39
N SER A 536 2.04 -4.21 -28.76
CA SER A 536 0.95 -3.50 -29.42
C SER A 536 1.19 -1.99 -29.41
N LYS A 537 0.47 -1.23 -30.25
CA LYS A 537 0.47 0.25 -30.21
C LYS A 537 0.07 0.80 -28.83
N PHE A 538 -0.90 0.16 -28.16
CA PHE A 538 -1.32 0.56 -26.81
C PHE A 538 -0.18 0.41 -25.79
N LEU A 539 0.52 -0.73 -25.83
CA LEU A 539 1.63 -0.97 -24.91
C LEU A 539 2.86 -0.11 -25.26
N GLN A 540 3.06 0.22 -26.54
CA GLN A 540 4.09 1.16 -26.99
C GLN A 540 3.86 2.55 -26.39
N SER A 541 2.66 3.11 -26.55
CA SER A 541 2.27 4.41 -25.95
C SER A 541 2.38 4.36 -24.41
N THR A 542 1.90 3.29 -23.78
CA THR A 542 2.04 3.09 -22.33
C THR A 542 3.52 3.08 -21.90
N SER A 543 4.39 2.41 -22.66
CA SER A 543 5.83 2.32 -22.35
C SER A 543 6.52 3.68 -22.49
N LYS A 544 6.17 4.46 -23.53
CA LYS A 544 6.63 5.86 -23.71
C LYS A 544 6.28 6.72 -22.47
N GLU A 545 5.03 6.66 -21.99
CA GLU A 545 4.60 7.37 -20.79
C GLU A 545 5.34 6.92 -19.52
N ARG A 546 5.53 5.61 -19.33
CA ARG A 546 6.23 5.07 -18.15
C ARG A 546 7.71 5.41 -18.17
N LEU A 547 8.35 5.44 -19.34
CA LEU A 547 9.72 5.92 -19.51
C LEU A 547 9.85 7.38 -19.03
N ASN A 548 8.98 8.28 -19.50
CA ASN A 548 8.95 9.67 -19.03
C ASN A 548 8.69 9.78 -17.52
N SER A 549 7.81 8.94 -16.98
CA SER A 549 7.49 8.90 -15.54
C SER A 549 8.72 8.51 -14.70
N ILE A 550 9.47 7.49 -15.12
CA ILE A 550 10.70 7.07 -14.44
C ILE A 550 11.79 8.12 -14.60
N LEU A 551 12.01 8.64 -15.81
CA LEU A 551 12.98 9.71 -16.06
C LEU A 551 12.70 10.94 -15.19
N SER A 552 11.43 11.28 -14.96
CA SER A 552 11.06 12.40 -14.08
C SER A 552 11.52 12.20 -12.63
N GLU A 553 11.64 10.97 -12.15
CA GLU A 553 12.21 10.71 -10.83
C GLU A 553 13.74 10.68 -10.84
N LEU A 554 14.32 10.11 -11.90
CA LEU A 554 15.77 9.94 -12.02
C LEU A 554 16.51 11.24 -12.40
N ILE A 555 15.83 12.23 -12.97
CA ILE A 555 16.45 13.46 -13.50
C ILE A 555 17.22 14.27 -12.45
N THR A 556 16.85 14.14 -11.18
CA THR A 556 17.51 14.84 -10.09
C THR A 556 18.65 14.03 -9.44
N ALA A 557 18.85 12.78 -9.88
CA ALA A 557 19.87 11.86 -9.39
C ALA A 557 21.03 11.78 -10.38
N LYS A 558 22.26 11.95 -9.89
CA LYS A 558 23.48 11.73 -10.69
C LYS A 558 23.78 10.22 -10.73
N ARG A 559 24.17 9.70 -11.89
CA ARG A 559 24.60 8.30 -12.08
C ARG A 559 26.08 8.14 -11.72
N ALA A 560 26.51 6.95 -11.31
CA ALA A 560 27.91 6.67 -10.97
C ALA A 560 28.91 6.92 -12.12
N SER A 561 28.47 6.77 -13.37
CA SER A 561 29.28 6.95 -14.59
C SER A 561 29.58 8.41 -14.95
N SER A 562 29.24 9.39 -14.09
CA SER A 562 29.33 10.84 -14.32
C SER A 562 28.44 11.42 -15.45
N SER A 563 27.64 10.58 -16.11
CA SER A 563 26.65 10.99 -17.11
C SER A 563 25.23 11.04 -16.53
N SER A 564 24.31 11.70 -17.24
CA SER A 564 22.90 11.79 -16.86
C SER A 564 22.09 10.53 -17.26
N TRP A 565 20.97 10.28 -16.58
CA TRP A 565 20.04 9.20 -16.95
C TRP A 565 19.40 9.38 -18.33
N PRO A 566 18.98 10.60 -18.75
CA PRO A 566 18.58 10.85 -20.12
C PRO A 566 19.67 10.51 -21.14
N TYR A 567 20.94 10.86 -20.87
CA TYR A 567 22.04 10.52 -21.77
C TYR A 567 22.17 9.00 -21.96
N PHE A 568 22.14 8.23 -20.86
CA PHE A 568 22.15 6.77 -20.93
C PHE A 568 21.00 6.21 -21.79
N CYS A 569 19.79 6.73 -21.62
CA CYS A 569 18.64 6.30 -22.42
C CYS A 569 18.83 6.62 -23.90
N TYR A 570 19.34 7.81 -24.23
CA TYR A 570 19.63 8.20 -25.61
C TYR A 570 20.72 7.32 -26.24
N GLU A 571 21.84 7.10 -25.54
CA GLU A 571 22.92 6.22 -25.98
C GLU A 571 22.40 4.80 -26.23
N THR A 572 21.58 4.29 -25.33
CA THR A 572 20.92 2.98 -25.48
C THR A 572 20.03 2.93 -26.74
N ILE A 573 19.25 3.98 -27.02
CA ILE A 573 18.46 4.07 -28.25
C ILE A 573 19.40 4.00 -29.46
N GLN A 574 20.49 4.78 -29.49
CA GLN A 574 21.44 4.75 -30.61
C GLN A 574 22.09 3.38 -30.82
N GLU A 575 22.48 2.71 -29.74
CA GLU A 575 23.08 1.38 -29.82
C GLU A 575 22.09 0.35 -30.36
N LEU A 576 20.85 0.38 -29.87
CA LEU A 576 19.80 -0.52 -30.32
C LEU A 576 19.40 -0.26 -31.77
N SER A 577 19.37 1.00 -32.23
CA SER A 577 19.11 1.36 -33.64
C SER A 577 20.12 0.80 -34.62
N LYS A 578 21.34 0.42 -34.18
CA LYS A 578 22.32 -0.28 -35.03
C LYS A 578 21.95 -1.75 -35.25
N THR A 579 21.15 -2.34 -34.36
CA THR A 579 20.87 -3.78 -34.30
C THR A 579 19.41 -4.15 -34.56
N GLU A 580 18.47 -3.27 -34.22
CA GLU A 580 17.03 -3.49 -34.23
C GLU A 580 16.35 -2.40 -35.10
N GLU A 581 15.22 -2.73 -35.73
CA GLU A 581 14.46 -1.81 -36.58
C GLU A 581 13.72 -0.78 -35.70
N CYS A 582 14.08 0.50 -35.85
CA CYS A 582 13.41 1.63 -35.19
C CYS A 582 12.04 1.86 -35.83
N LEU A 583 11.02 2.10 -35.01
CA LEU A 583 9.64 2.34 -35.48
C LEU A 583 9.44 3.75 -36.04
N ILE A 584 10.29 4.68 -35.63
CA ILE A 584 10.22 6.08 -36.05
C ILE A 584 11.18 6.27 -37.21
N GLU A 585 10.62 6.66 -38.35
CA GLU A 585 11.36 7.21 -39.48
C GLU A 585 11.49 8.71 -39.23
N LEU A 586 12.71 9.18 -39.00
CA LEU A 586 12.99 10.60 -38.85
C LEU A 586 13.19 11.17 -40.25
N ASP A 587 12.50 12.28 -40.57
CA ASP A 587 12.69 13.00 -41.82
C ASP A 587 14.10 13.60 -41.93
N ASP A 588 14.51 13.99 -43.14
CA ASP A 588 15.87 14.50 -43.41
C ASP A 588 16.22 15.73 -42.55
N GLU A 589 15.25 16.62 -42.30
CA GLU A 589 15.41 17.81 -41.45
C GLU A 589 15.59 17.44 -39.97
N ILE A 590 14.80 16.47 -39.48
CA ILE A 590 14.87 15.97 -38.10
C ILE A 590 16.18 15.23 -37.87
N ASN A 591 16.64 14.44 -38.85
CA ASN A 591 17.92 13.75 -38.79
C ASN A 591 19.10 14.71 -38.77
N THR A 592 19.05 15.79 -39.56
CA THR A 592 20.10 16.81 -39.56
C THR A 592 20.18 17.47 -38.19
N THR A 593 19.05 17.92 -37.66
CA THR A 593 18.94 18.53 -36.33
C THR A 593 19.47 17.60 -35.23
N LYS A 594 19.13 16.30 -35.31
CA LYS A 594 19.59 15.25 -34.39
C LYS A 594 21.12 15.07 -34.44
N LEU A 595 21.71 15.00 -35.63
CA LEU A 595 23.16 14.79 -35.79
C LEU A 595 23.96 15.96 -35.21
N GLU A 596 23.55 17.19 -35.52
CA GLU A 596 24.18 18.39 -34.95
C GLU A 596 24.06 18.43 -33.42
N THR A 597 22.90 18.07 -32.87
CA THR A 597 22.69 18.02 -31.41
C THR A 597 23.57 16.92 -30.78
N GLN A 598 23.75 15.80 -31.47
CA GLN A 598 24.62 14.73 -31.04
C GLN A 598 26.09 15.16 -31.01
N ASP A 599 26.55 15.94 -31.98
CA ASP A 599 27.91 16.47 -32.02
C ASP A 599 28.17 17.42 -30.84
N ILE A 600 27.23 18.33 -30.55
CA ILE A 600 27.28 19.20 -29.36
C ILE A 600 27.33 18.38 -28.08
N LEU A 601 26.53 17.33 -28.00
CA LEU A 601 26.47 16.48 -26.82
C LEU A 601 27.78 15.71 -26.60
N GLN A 602 28.44 15.27 -27.67
CA GLN A 602 29.79 14.70 -27.60
C GLN A 602 30.83 15.73 -27.16
N GLU A 603 30.77 16.95 -27.68
CA GLU A 603 31.62 18.07 -27.26
C GLU A 603 31.49 18.37 -25.76
N ILE A 604 30.25 18.39 -25.23
CA ILE A 604 29.99 18.53 -23.80
C ILE A 604 30.66 17.40 -23.00
N HIS A 605 30.60 16.16 -23.49
CA HIS A 605 31.16 15.02 -22.78
C HIS A 605 32.70 15.00 -22.80
N ASP A 606 33.32 15.49 -23.88
CA ASP A 606 34.77 15.60 -24.04
C ASP A 606 35.36 16.81 -23.28
N SER A 607 34.51 17.77 -22.89
CA SER A 607 34.92 18.96 -22.15
C SER A 607 35.44 18.64 -20.74
N SER A 608 36.35 19.50 -20.25
CA SER A 608 36.87 19.43 -18.88
C SER A 608 35.96 20.08 -17.83
N ASN A 609 34.97 20.90 -18.26
CA ASN A 609 34.03 21.63 -17.40
C ASN A 609 32.65 20.95 -17.29
N ARG A 610 32.62 19.61 -17.13
CA ARG A 610 31.37 18.83 -17.11
C ARG A 610 30.33 19.29 -16.08
N ASP A 611 30.75 19.75 -14.90
CA ASP A 611 29.79 20.16 -13.87
C ASP A 611 28.97 21.40 -14.28
N ASN A 612 29.54 22.32 -15.06
CA ASN A 612 28.82 23.50 -15.56
C ASN A 612 27.94 23.16 -16.77
N LEU A 613 28.33 22.15 -17.56
CA LEU A 613 27.62 21.75 -18.77
C LEU A 613 26.60 20.63 -18.53
N TYR A 614 26.52 20.09 -17.31
CA TYR A 614 25.63 18.99 -16.95
C TYR A 614 24.15 19.29 -17.26
N ILE A 615 23.70 20.53 -17.05
CA ILE A 615 22.32 20.92 -17.35
C ILE A 615 22.06 20.86 -18.85
N PHE A 616 22.99 21.33 -19.68
CA PHE A 616 22.89 21.23 -21.14
C PHE A 616 22.98 19.78 -21.62
N GLU A 617 23.86 18.95 -21.05
CA GLU A 617 23.90 17.50 -21.34
C GLU A 617 22.52 16.87 -21.11
N LEU A 618 21.92 17.17 -19.96
CA LEU A 618 20.62 16.64 -19.54
C LEU A 618 19.50 17.12 -20.46
N LEU A 619 19.48 18.42 -20.82
CA LEU A 619 18.49 19.00 -21.72
C LEU A 619 18.59 18.46 -23.14
N PHE A 620 19.78 18.51 -23.75
CA PHE A 620 19.97 17.97 -25.10
C PHE A 620 19.64 16.49 -25.17
N SER A 621 20.06 15.69 -24.18
CA SER A 621 19.70 14.27 -24.09
C SER A 621 18.19 14.07 -24.00
N MET A 622 17.50 14.90 -23.21
CA MET A 622 16.06 14.80 -23.03
C MET A 622 15.29 15.21 -24.29
N CYS A 623 15.67 16.31 -24.95
CA CYS A 623 15.08 16.74 -26.22
C CYS A 623 15.31 15.68 -27.30
N LEU A 624 16.50 15.10 -27.37
CA LEU A 624 16.79 13.99 -28.29
C LEU A 624 15.89 12.78 -28.05
N ILE A 625 15.54 12.45 -26.80
CA ILE A 625 14.54 11.41 -26.49
C ILE A 625 13.14 11.86 -26.93
N GLN A 626 12.77 13.13 -26.75
CA GLN A 626 11.47 13.65 -27.17
C GLN A 626 11.29 13.66 -28.69
N LEU A 627 12.36 13.82 -29.48
CA LEU A 627 12.31 13.60 -30.93
C LEU A 627 11.83 12.18 -31.27
N TYR A 628 12.31 11.16 -30.55
CA TYR A 628 11.78 9.80 -30.69
C TYR A 628 10.37 9.62 -30.09
N MET A 629 9.92 10.54 -29.23
CA MET A 629 8.53 10.55 -28.77
C MET A 629 7.58 11.17 -29.78
N GLU A 630 8.08 11.71 -30.90
CA GLU A 630 7.31 12.42 -31.94
C GLU A 630 6.67 13.72 -31.41
N ASP A 631 7.38 14.42 -30.52
CA ASP A 631 6.97 15.74 -30.02
C ASP A 631 7.34 16.85 -31.01
N GLU A 632 6.33 17.49 -31.62
CA GLU A 632 6.49 18.47 -32.71
C GLU A 632 7.26 19.72 -32.27
N GLU A 633 7.02 20.21 -31.05
CA GLU A 633 7.66 21.41 -30.49
C GLU A 633 9.15 21.19 -30.16
N THR A 634 9.64 19.95 -30.11
CA THR A 634 11.01 19.66 -29.66
C THR A 634 12.08 20.22 -30.61
N ILE A 635 11.81 20.30 -31.92
CA ILE A 635 12.79 20.80 -32.90
C ILE A 635 13.09 22.28 -32.64
N GLN A 636 12.05 23.08 -32.39
CA GLN A 636 12.18 24.49 -32.05
C GLN A 636 13.01 24.66 -30.77
N VAL A 637 12.66 23.93 -29.71
CA VAL A 637 13.39 23.98 -28.43
C VAL A 637 14.86 23.56 -28.59
N ILE A 638 15.16 22.58 -29.45
CA ILE A 638 16.55 22.19 -29.73
C ILE A 638 17.32 23.35 -30.38
N ASN A 639 16.74 24.01 -31.38
CA ASN A 639 17.41 25.09 -32.10
C ASN A 639 17.66 26.32 -31.19
N GLU A 640 16.67 26.69 -30.37
CA GLU A 640 16.82 27.73 -29.35
C GLU A 640 17.92 27.37 -28.34
N LEU A 641 17.92 26.12 -27.84
CA LEU A 641 18.92 25.66 -26.89
C LEU A 641 20.34 25.57 -27.49
N LYS A 642 20.45 25.20 -28.78
CA LYS A 642 21.72 25.21 -29.52
C LYS A 642 22.27 26.63 -29.60
N SER A 643 21.45 27.60 -30.00
CA SER A 643 21.86 29.01 -30.09
C SER A 643 22.41 29.51 -28.75
N VAL A 644 21.69 29.26 -27.65
CA VAL A 644 22.14 29.60 -26.29
C VAL A 644 23.48 28.92 -25.95
N PHE A 645 23.63 27.64 -26.29
CA PHE A 645 24.87 26.90 -26.01
C PHE A 645 26.06 27.48 -26.78
N GLU A 646 25.89 27.76 -28.06
CA GLU A 646 26.97 28.26 -28.92
C GLU A 646 27.39 29.68 -28.53
N ASN A 647 26.42 30.56 -28.24
CA ASN A 647 26.67 31.93 -27.77
C ASN A 647 27.48 31.96 -26.47
N GLN A 648 27.22 31.03 -25.55
CA GLN A 648 27.86 31.03 -24.22
C GLN A 648 29.16 30.26 -24.13
N PHE A 649 29.34 29.21 -24.94
CA PHE A 649 30.45 28.26 -24.77
C PHE A 649 31.39 28.15 -25.97
N LYS A 650 31.05 28.64 -27.16
CA LYS A 650 31.96 28.63 -28.33
C LYS A 650 32.58 30.01 -28.55
N GLU A 651 33.91 30.07 -28.50
CA GLU A 651 34.71 31.32 -28.63
C GLU A 651 34.61 32.02 -30.00
N GLY A 652 33.87 31.47 -30.97
CA GLY A 652 33.75 32.00 -32.34
C GLY A 652 32.52 32.85 -32.64
N GLY A 653 31.53 32.95 -31.74
CA GLY A 653 30.28 33.69 -31.98
C GLY A 653 30.38 35.22 -31.84
N LYS A 654 31.58 35.77 -31.56
CA LYS A 654 31.76 37.21 -31.29
C LYS A 654 32.48 38.00 -32.37
N GLU A 655 32.99 37.37 -33.44
CA GLU A 655 33.93 38.08 -34.34
C GLU A 655 33.45 38.38 -35.77
N ASP A 656 32.27 37.93 -36.27
CA ASP A 656 31.94 38.17 -37.69
C ASP A 656 30.48 38.55 -38.06
N GLU A 657 29.59 38.85 -37.12
CA GLU A 657 28.25 39.40 -37.45
C GLU A 657 28.05 40.79 -36.86
N GLU A 658 27.91 41.77 -37.75
CA GLU A 658 27.51 43.15 -37.45
C GLU A 658 26.22 43.13 -36.62
N GLU A 659 26.22 43.77 -35.44
CA GLU A 659 25.08 44.22 -34.61
C GLU A 659 23.64 43.86 -35.10
N GLU A 660 23.31 42.58 -35.26
CA GLU A 660 21.94 42.10 -35.18
C GLU A 660 21.64 41.86 -33.70
N GLU A 661 20.47 42.31 -33.25
CA GLU A 661 19.97 42.13 -31.89
C GLU A 661 19.86 40.64 -31.55
N THR A 662 20.97 40.01 -31.14
CA THR A 662 20.95 38.65 -30.62
C THR A 662 20.16 38.68 -29.31
N ALA A 663 19.05 37.95 -29.28
CA ALA A 663 18.18 37.87 -28.12
C ALA A 663 19.00 37.44 -26.89
N ASP A 664 18.76 38.08 -25.74
CA ASP A 664 19.42 37.73 -24.48
C ASP A 664 19.16 36.25 -24.16
N ASP A 665 20.21 35.43 -24.10
CA ASP A 665 20.14 33.99 -23.86
C ASP A 665 19.30 33.63 -22.61
N SER A 666 19.27 34.52 -21.61
CA SER A 666 18.47 34.32 -20.40
C SER A 666 16.96 34.45 -20.65
N ILE A 667 16.56 35.26 -21.63
CA ILE A 667 15.17 35.40 -22.10
C ILE A 667 14.76 34.14 -22.86
N VAL A 668 15.59 33.69 -23.82
CA VAL A 668 15.33 32.47 -24.60
C VAL A 668 15.16 31.25 -23.67
N LEU A 669 16.05 31.08 -22.68
CA LEU A 669 15.91 30.01 -21.69
C LEU A 669 14.66 30.15 -20.81
N THR A 670 14.20 31.38 -20.55
CA THR A 670 12.97 31.63 -19.79
C THR A 670 11.73 31.25 -20.61
N GLU A 671 11.73 31.49 -21.92
CA GLU A 671 10.68 31.06 -22.84
C GLU A 671 10.61 29.53 -22.94
N ILE A 672 11.76 28.85 -23.01
CA ILE A 672 11.82 27.37 -22.93
C ILE A 672 11.23 26.88 -21.59
N VAL A 673 11.58 27.52 -20.48
CA VAL A 673 11.04 27.20 -19.13
C VAL A 673 9.51 27.39 -19.10
N LEU A 674 9.00 28.45 -19.72
CA LEU A 674 7.56 28.72 -19.83
C LEU A 674 6.84 27.66 -20.68
N SER A 675 7.40 27.30 -21.84
CA SER A 675 6.90 26.21 -22.70
C SER A 675 6.84 24.88 -21.93
N PHE A 676 7.87 24.55 -21.15
CA PHE A 676 7.86 23.32 -20.34
C PHE A 676 6.83 23.34 -19.20
N ILE A 677 6.57 24.52 -18.62
CA ILE A 677 5.66 24.67 -17.50
C ILE A 677 4.19 24.77 -17.92
N SER A 678 3.89 25.22 -19.14
CA SER A 678 2.53 25.21 -19.69
C SER A 678 2.03 23.77 -19.91
N ARG A 679 2.92 22.84 -20.30
CA ARG A 679 2.57 21.43 -20.54
C ARG A 679 2.17 20.69 -19.25
N LYS A 680 1.09 19.88 -19.28
CA LYS A 680 0.63 19.02 -18.16
C LYS A 680 1.54 17.80 -17.87
N SER A 681 2.86 17.96 -17.97
CA SER A 681 3.86 16.92 -17.69
C SER A 681 4.62 17.21 -16.40
N THR A 682 4.83 16.18 -15.58
CA THR A 682 5.68 16.28 -14.38
C THR A 682 7.16 16.34 -14.73
N LEU A 683 7.56 15.70 -15.82
CA LEU A 683 8.93 15.70 -16.33
C LEU A 683 9.35 17.09 -16.76
N PHE A 684 8.57 17.73 -17.64
CA PHE A 684 8.84 19.09 -18.11
C PHE A 684 8.81 20.12 -16.97
N LYS A 685 7.88 19.97 -16.00
CA LYS A 685 7.91 20.78 -14.77
C LYS A 685 9.24 20.64 -14.03
N LYS A 686 9.73 19.41 -13.80
CA LYS A 686 11.01 19.19 -13.09
C LYS A 686 12.21 19.70 -13.89
N LEU A 687 12.21 19.56 -15.22
CA LEU A 687 13.22 20.12 -16.12
C LEU A 687 13.28 21.65 -16.02
N ALA A 688 12.13 22.30 -16.17
CA ALA A 688 12.01 23.75 -16.05
C ALA A 688 12.52 24.26 -14.70
N MET A 689 12.16 23.57 -13.61
CA MET A 689 12.66 23.88 -12.27
C MET A 689 14.16 23.67 -12.13
N LEU A 690 14.73 22.63 -12.74
CA LEU A 690 16.18 22.39 -12.72
C LEU A 690 16.94 23.50 -13.45
N ILE A 691 16.46 23.95 -14.61
CA ILE A 691 17.02 25.08 -15.36
C ILE A 691 16.91 26.35 -14.51
N TRP A 692 15.71 26.64 -14.01
CA TRP A 692 15.45 27.83 -13.23
C TRP A 692 16.32 27.90 -11.97
N GLU A 693 16.35 26.84 -11.17
CA GLU A 693 17.04 26.81 -9.87
C GLU A 693 18.56 26.71 -10.01
N ASN A 694 19.07 25.87 -10.92
CA ASN A 694 20.48 25.53 -10.96
C ASN A 694 21.27 26.31 -12.02
N TYR A 695 20.58 26.95 -12.97
CA TYR A 695 21.21 27.77 -13.99
C TYR A 695 20.82 29.24 -13.86
N LEU A 696 19.57 29.61 -14.15
CA LEU A 696 19.13 31.01 -14.27
C LEU A 696 19.21 31.77 -12.93
N CYS A 697 18.80 31.13 -11.84
CA CYS A 697 18.81 31.73 -10.50
C CYS A 697 20.16 31.66 -9.77
N ARG A 698 21.24 31.17 -10.43
CA ARG A 698 22.57 31.10 -9.83
C ARG A 698 23.48 32.22 -10.35
N PRO A 699 24.40 32.72 -9.50
CA PRO A 699 25.34 33.75 -9.92
C PRO A 699 26.34 33.21 -10.96
N VAL A 700 26.74 34.07 -11.90
CA VAL A 700 27.71 33.77 -12.96
C VAL A 700 29.12 33.65 -12.40
N ASP A 701 29.51 34.60 -11.56
CA ASP A 701 30.87 34.79 -11.05
C ASP A 701 30.91 35.05 -9.52
N GLU A 702 32.12 35.13 -8.95
CA GLU A 702 32.37 35.52 -7.54
C GLU A 702 31.79 36.92 -7.21
N ASP A 703 31.49 37.73 -8.23
CA ASP A 703 30.93 39.08 -8.12
C ASP A 703 29.43 39.12 -7.76
N GLY A 704 28.73 37.98 -7.91
CA GLY A 704 27.37 37.76 -7.40
C GLY A 704 26.21 38.16 -8.33
N GLU A 705 26.47 38.48 -9.61
CA GLU A 705 25.42 38.80 -10.57
C GLU A 705 24.70 37.54 -11.07
N LEU A 706 23.37 37.54 -10.98
CA LEU A 706 22.52 36.47 -11.51
C LEU A 706 22.44 36.51 -13.04
N ARG A 707 22.29 35.34 -13.66
CA ARG A 707 22.05 35.20 -15.11
C ARG A 707 20.70 35.78 -15.54
N ILE A 708 19.72 35.78 -14.64
CA ILE A 708 18.37 36.25 -14.94
C ILE A 708 18.28 37.80 -14.96
N SER A 709 17.63 38.32 -15.99
CA SER A 709 17.41 39.76 -16.20
C SER A 709 15.97 40.18 -15.85
N SER A 710 15.70 41.50 -15.82
CA SER A 710 14.34 42.04 -15.58
C SER A 710 13.31 41.56 -16.63
N PRO A 711 13.63 41.54 -17.94
CA PRO A 711 12.72 41.04 -18.98
C PRO A 711 12.25 39.59 -18.74
N CYS A 712 13.10 38.72 -18.19
CA CYS A 712 12.70 37.35 -17.86
C CYS A 712 11.52 37.30 -16.86
N PHE A 713 11.49 38.22 -15.88
CA PHE A 713 10.39 38.30 -14.93
C PHE A 713 9.14 38.91 -15.56
N GLU A 714 9.29 39.83 -16.50
CA GLU A 714 8.16 40.42 -17.23
C GLU A 714 7.39 39.36 -18.01
N LEU A 715 8.08 38.40 -18.65
CA LEU A 715 7.44 37.22 -19.27
C LEU A 715 6.61 36.40 -18.26
N LEU A 716 7.13 36.17 -17.05
CA LEU A 716 6.38 35.47 -16.00
C LEU A 716 5.17 36.29 -15.53
N PHE A 717 5.31 37.61 -15.42
CA PHE A 717 4.24 38.49 -14.95
C PHE A 717 3.13 38.63 -15.97
N GLU A 718 3.45 38.68 -17.27
CA GLU A 718 2.47 38.69 -18.35
C GLU A 718 1.51 37.50 -18.24
N VAL A 719 2.05 36.29 -17.99
CA VAL A 719 1.24 35.10 -17.74
C VAL A 719 0.31 35.28 -16.52
N LEU A 720 0.80 35.86 -15.42
CA LEU A 720 -0.03 36.07 -14.22
C LEU A 720 -1.16 37.10 -14.45
N GLU A 721 -0.89 38.13 -15.27
CA GLU A 721 -1.80 39.23 -15.58
C GLU A 721 -2.81 38.92 -16.69
N THR A 722 -2.61 37.85 -17.47
CA THR A 722 -3.59 37.38 -18.45
C THR A 722 -4.88 36.87 -17.79
N LYS A 723 -6.03 37.05 -18.45
CA LYS A 723 -7.33 36.61 -17.93
C LYS A 723 -7.47 35.08 -17.98
N GLU A 724 -8.17 34.50 -17.00
CA GLU A 724 -8.42 33.05 -16.88
C GLU A 724 -9.60 32.60 -17.78
N ASN A 725 -9.49 32.87 -19.08
CA ASN A 725 -10.50 32.53 -20.08
C ASN A 725 -9.84 32.07 -21.39
N LYS A 726 -10.67 31.58 -22.31
CA LYS A 726 -10.21 31.10 -23.63
C LYS A 726 -9.41 32.16 -24.39
N GLN A 727 -9.86 33.41 -24.41
CA GLN A 727 -9.15 34.53 -25.05
C GLN A 727 -7.76 34.80 -24.43
N GLY A 728 -7.64 34.67 -23.10
CA GLY A 728 -6.37 34.84 -22.41
C GLY A 728 -5.40 33.69 -22.71
N GLN A 729 -5.92 32.47 -22.90
CA GLN A 729 -5.14 31.33 -23.35
C GLN A 729 -4.68 31.53 -24.80
N GLU A 730 -5.58 31.85 -25.73
CA GLU A 730 -5.26 32.11 -27.14
C GLU A 730 -4.21 33.22 -27.26
N LYS A 731 -4.33 34.32 -26.49
CA LYS A 731 -3.33 35.40 -26.49
C LYS A 731 -1.90 34.94 -26.13
N LEU A 732 -1.75 33.90 -25.30
CA LEU A 732 -0.45 33.40 -24.86
C LEU A 732 0.14 32.32 -25.77
N PHE A 733 -0.70 31.62 -26.55
CA PHE A 733 -0.29 30.42 -27.28
C PHE A 733 -0.51 30.50 -28.80
N ASP A 734 -1.43 31.33 -29.29
CA ASP A 734 -1.67 31.55 -30.73
C ASP A 734 -0.96 32.83 -31.17
N ASN A 735 0.31 32.68 -31.55
CA ASN A 735 1.08 33.76 -32.17
C ASN A 735 1.69 33.35 -33.51
N ASP A 736 1.03 32.44 -34.26
CA ASP A 736 1.31 32.22 -35.69
C ASP A 736 0.02 31.88 -36.46
N ASP A 737 -0.30 32.74 -37.43
CA ASP A 737 -1.15 32.52 -38.62
C ASP A 737 -2.66 32.20 -38.48
N ASP A 738 -3.49 33.07 -37.91
CA ASP A 738 -4.85 33.39 -38.45
C ASP A 738 -5.55 34.51 -37.65
N GLN A 739 -5.17 35.77 -37.87
CA GLN A 739 -6.00 36.90 -37.49
C GLN A 739 -7.17 37.06 -38.49
N GLU A 740 -8.26 36.33 -38.27
CA GLU A 740 -9.59 36.82 -38.67
C GLU A 740 -10.23 37.53 -37.47
N ALA A 741 -10.21 38.85 -37.53
CA ALA A 741 -11.00 39.72 -36.68
C ALA A 741 -12.49 39.50 -36.96
N GLU A 742 -13.19 38.81 -36.05
CA GLU A 742 -14.64 38.92 -35.93
C GLU A 742 -14.97 39.80 -34.72
N GLY A 743 -15.77 40.84 -34.99
CA GLY A 743 -15.93 42.02 -34.16
C GLY A 743 -16.83 41.84 -32.94
N ASP A 744 -16.50 42.66 -31.94
CA ASP A 744 -17.39 43.51 -31.14
C ASP A 744 -18.89 43.15 -31.16
N ASP A 745 -19.34 42.50 -30.09
CA ASP A 745 -20.70 42.62 -29.55
C ASP A 745 -20.58 42.61 -28.01
N ASP A 746 -20.43 43.83 -27.47
CA ASP A 746 -20.57 44.20 -26.07
C ASP A 746 -22.05 44.12 -25.62
N GLU A 747 -22.25 44.05 -24.30
CA GLU A 747 -23.51 44.26 -23.52
C GLU A 747 -24.43 43.05 -23.28
N ASN A 748 -24.26 42.41 -22.11
CA ASN A 748 -25.32 42.25 -21.09
C ASN A 748 -24.74 41.62 -19.80
N ASP A 749 -24.23 42.48 -18.91
CA ASP A 749 -24.25 42.23 -17.47
C ASP A 749 -25.69 42.55 -17.01
N GLU A 750 -26.53 41.52 -16.83
CA GLU A 750 -27.76 41.66 -16.03
C GLU A 750 -27.48 41.12 -14.63
N ASP A 751 -27.55 42.06 -13.69
CA ASP A 751 -27.58 41.86 -12.24
C ASP A 751 -28.69 40.88 -11.84
N ASP A 752 -28.37 39.87 -11.03
CA ASP A 752 -29.30 39.21 -10.12
C ASP A 752 -28.60 39.03 -8.76
N GLU A 753 -28.54 40.13 -8.00
CA GLU A 753 -28.42 40.08 -6.54
C GLU A 753 -29.85 39.97 -5.97
N GLU A 754 -30.25 38.81 -5.46
CA GLU A 754 -31.36 38.72 -4.50
C GLU A 754 -30.78 38.65 -3.07
N ASP A 755 -30.97 39.76 -2.36
CA ASP A 755 -30.84 39.89 -0.91
C ASP A 755 -31.89 39.02 -0.19
N GLU A 756 -31.46 38.16 0.74
CA GLU A 756 -32.28 37.81 1.91
C GLU A 756 -31.54 38.21 3.19
N ASP A 757 -32.03 39.28 3.81
CA ASP A 757 -31.77 39.67 5.20
C ASP A 757 -32.32 38.60 6.16
N ASP A 758 -31.51 38.09 7.08
CA ASP A 758 -31.96 37.79 8.46
C ASP A 758 -30.82 38.04 9.46
N ASP A 759 -30.99 39.08 10.28
CA ASP A 759 -30.14 39.48 11.41
C ASP A 759 -30.55 38.68 12.68
N GLY A 760 -29.58 38.10 13.39
CA GLY A 760 -29.79 37.55 14.74
C GLY A 760 -28.53 37.05 15.46
N ASP A 761 -27.94 37.94 16.26
CA ASP A 761 -26.72 37.84 17.11
C ASP A 761 -26.62 36.69 18.16
N ASP A 762 -25.33 36.44 18.50
CA ASP A 762 -24.68 36.04 19.77
C ASP A 762 -24.42 34.57 20.19
N ASP A 763 -23.11 34.23 20.16
CA ASP A 763 -22.21 33.58 21.15
C ASP A 763 -22.63 32.30 21.92
N ASP A 764 -21.90 31.18 21.70
CA ASP A 764 -20.88 30.59 22.61
C ASP A 764 -20.52 29.12 22.25
N ASP A 765 -19.26 28.77 22.52
CA ASP A 765 -18.48 27.53 22.27
C ASP A 765 -19.17 26.15 22.48
N GLU A 766 -18.85 25.14 21.64
CA GLU A 766 -18.13 23.89 22.00
C GLU A 766 -17.99 22.91 20.81
N GLU A 767 -16.89 22.13 20.86
CA GLU A 767 -16.34 21.18 19.88
C GLU A 767 -17.27 20.01 19.47
N ASP A 768 -17.30 19.65 18.19
CA ASP A 768 -17.14 18.25 17.71
C ASP A 768 -16.96 18.23 16.17
N ASP A 769 -15.79 17.76 15.71
CA ASP A 769 -15.44 17.54 14.30
C ASP A 769 -16.12 16.25 13.78
N GLU A 770 -17.12 16.38 12.91
CA GLU A 770 -17.48 15.33 11.95
C GLU A 770 -17.37 15.89 10.51
N GLU A 771 -16.70 15.12 9.65
CA GLU A 771 -16.37 15.44 8.26
C GLU A 771 -17.64 15.51 7.40
N ASP A 772 -17.97 16.70 6.88
CA ASP A 772 -19.04 16.92 5.88
C ASP A 772 -18.49 16.72 4.46
N ASP A 773 -19.12 15.78 3.73
CA ASP A 773 -19.06 15.60 2.28
C ASP A 773 -20.01 16.63 1.63
N ASP A 774 -19.46 17.72 1.08
CA ASP A 774 -20.22 18.71 0.30
C ASP A 774 -20.59 18.14 -1.10
N GLU A 775 -21.84 17.66 -1.24
CA GLU A 775 -22.52 17.50 -2.53
C GLU A 775 -23.22 18.82 -2.92
N ASP A 776 -22.57 19.60 -3.79
CA ASP A 776 -23.09 20.83 -4.40
C ASP A 776 -24.07 20.47 -5.55
N GLU A 777 -25.34 20.18 -5.22
CA GLU A 777 -26.45 20.02 -6.17
C GLU A 777 -27.19 21.35 -6.41
N GLY A 778 -26.53 22.29 -7.09
CA GLY A 778 -27.07 23.65 -7.27
C GLY A 778 -26.95 24.27 -8.65
N GLU A 779 -26.94 23.53 -9.78
CA GLU A 779 -26.94 24.18 -11.10
C GLU A 779 -27.41 23.33 -12.32
N ASN A 780 -28.26 22.31 -12.12
CA ASN A 780 -28.66 21.39 -13.22
C ASN A 780 -30.07 21.58 -13.80
N ASP A 781 -30.90 22.50 -13.28
CA ASP A 781 -32.32 22.58 -13.67
C ASP A 781 -32.63 23.44 -14.91
N ALA A 782 -31.68 24.21 -15.45
CA ALA A 782 -31.92 25.05 -16.64
C ALA A 782 -31.81 24.29 -17.98
N VAL A 783 -31.19 23.10 -17.99
CA VAL A 783 -30.85 22.37 -19.23
C VAL A 783 -31.92 21.34 -19.63
N ASP A 784 -32.73 20.87 -18.68
CA ASP A 784 -33.77 19.86 -18.95
C ASP A 784 -34.98 20.45 -19.71
N ALA A 785 -35.24 21.75 -19.55
CA ALA A 785 -36.39 22.43 -20.15
C ALA A 785 -36.30 22.62 -21.68
N SER A 786 -35.10 22.79 -22.27
CA SER A 786 -34.97 23.00 -23.72
C SER A 786 -34.98 21.69 -24.52
N MET A 787 -34.52 20.58 -23.92
CA MET A 787 -34.53 19.26 -24.55
C MET A 787 -35.96 18.71 -24.68
N THR A 788 -36.80 18.93 -23.66
CA THR A 788 -38.20 18.49 -23.65
C THR A 788 -39.07 19.22 -24.67
N GLU A 789 -38.80 20.50 -24.97
CA GLU A 789 -39.55 21.28 -25.97
C GLU A 789 -39.27 20.79 -27.41
N LEU A 790 -38.00 20.43 -27.70
CA LEU A 790 -37.58 19.94 -29.02
C LEU A 790 -38.08 18.50 -29.28
N ASP A 791 -38.05 17.63 -28.26
CA ASP A 791 -38.60 16.27 -28.36
C ASP A 791 -40.12 16.26 -28.50
N LYS A 792 -40.85 17.20 -27.88
CA LYS A 792 -42.29 17.37 -28.10
C LYS A 792 -42.62 17.77 -29.54
N GLN A 793 -41.88 18.71 -30.13
CA GLN A 793 -42.13 19.15 -31.51
C GLN A 793 -41.79 18.07 -32.56
N THR A 794 -40.77 17.25 -32.30
CA THR A 794 -40.40 16.16 -33.22
C THR A 794 -41.37 14.99 -33.15
N ASN A 795 -41.83 14.61 -31.95
CA ASN A 795 -42.87 13.57 -31.78
C ASN A 795 -44.21 13.95 -32.41
N LEU A 796 -44.58 15.24 -32.37
CA LEU A 796 -45.81 15.73 -32.98
C LEU A 796 -45.76 15.68 -34.52
N LYS A 797 -44.60 15.98 -35.12
CA LYS A 797 -44.37 15.84 -36.57
C LYS A 797 -44.32 14.37 -37.02
N LEU A 798 -43.75 13.49 -36.18
CA LEU A 798 -43.71 12.05 -36.46
C LEU A 798 -45.13 11.42 -36.42
N ALA A 799 -45.95 11.82 -35.45
CA ALA A 799 -47.33 11.37 -35.34
C ALA A 799 -48.21 11.87 -36.51
N GLN A 800 -48.02 13.10 -36.97
CA GLN A 800 -48.68 13.62 -38.18
C GLN A 800 -48.27 12.84 -39.44
N ALA A 801 -46.99 12.49 -39.59
CA ALA A 801 -46.51 11.71 -40.73
C ALA A 801 -47.05 10.27 -40.74
N LEU A 802 -47.25 9.66 -39.56
CA LEU A 802 -47.77 8.30 -39.40
C LEU A 802 -49.31 8.22 -39.33
N GLY A 803 -50.02 9.34 -39.42
CA GLY A 803 -51.49 9.39 -39.41
C GLY A 803 -52.15 9.03 -38.07
N ILE A 804 -51.39 9.08 -36.96
CA ILE A 804 -51.90 8.78 -35.62
C ILE A 804 -52.42 10.09 -34.98
N PRO A 805 -53.70 10.19 -34.59
CA PRO A 805 -54.22 11.40 -33.97
C PRO A 805 -53.66 11.56 -32.55
N THR A 806 -52.76 12.53 -32.35
CA THR A 806 -52.22 12.92 -31.04
C THR A 806 -52.77 14.29 -30.59
N LYS A 807 -52.96 14.50 -29.28
CA LYS A 807 -53.31 15.81 -28.70
C LYS A 807 -52.06 16.66 -28.51
N GLU A 808 -52.23 17.98 -28.29
CA GLU A 808 -51.18 19.01 -28.16
C GLU A 808 -50.05 18.72 -27.16
N SER A 809 -50.14 17.69 -26.31
CA SER A 809 -49.09 17.33 -25.34
C SER A 809 -48.01 16.38 -25.87
N GLY A 810 -48.17 15.77 -27.06
CA GLY A 810 -47.13 14.93 -27.68
C GLY A 810 -46.93 13.52 -27.08
N GLU A 811 -47.78 13.08 -26.15
CA GLU A 811 -47.77 11.69 -25.62
C GLU A 811 -48.79 10.79 -26.34
N VAL A 812 -48.34 9.60 -26.77
CA VAL A 812 -49.21 8.57 -27.38
C VAL A 812 -49.74 7.65 -26.29
N LYS A 813 -51.02 7.77 -25.91
CA LYS A 813 -51.67 6.84 -24.97
C LYS A 813 -52.19 5.61 -25.71
N PHE A 814 -51.58 4.45 -25.44
CA PHE A 814 -51.98 3.17 -26.03
C PHE A 814 -53.34 2.63 -25.54
N ASP A 815 -53.89 3.18 -24.47
CA ASP A 815 -55.10 2.68 -23.81
C ASP A 815 -56.43 3.03 -24.52
N GLU A 816 -56.42 3.84 -25.59
CA GLU A 816 -57.63 4.19 -26.37
C GLU A 816 -57.76 3.41 -27.70
N LEU A 817 -56.92 2.40 -27.96
CA LEU A 817 -56.94 1.59 -29.19
C LEU A 817 -57.79 0.30 -29.11
N ASP A 818 -58.37 -0.03 -27.94
CA ASP A 818 -59.06 -1.30 -27.71
C ASP A 818 -60.57 -1.31 -28.05
N ASP A 819 -61.15 -0.17 -28.46
CA ASP A 819 -62.62 -0.02 -28.63
C ASP A 819 -63.11 -0.03 -30.10
N LEU A 820 -62.33 -0.65 -31.00
CA LEU A 820 -62.70 -0.85 -32.42
C LEU A 820 -62.83 -2.33 -32.83
N SER A 821 -62.90 -3.23 -31.86
CA SER A 821 -63.21 -4.65 -32.10
C SER A 821 -64.72 -4.91 -32.09
N SER A 822 -65.43 -4.53 -33.16
CA SER A 822 -66.75 -5.11 -33.43
C SER A 822 -67.08 -5.14 -34.92
N ASP A 823 -67.17 -6.39 -35.40
CA ASP A 823 -67.97 -6.91 -36.51
C ASP A 823 -67.40 -6.88 -37.93
N GLY A 824 -67.07 -8.09 -38.42
CA GLY A 824 -67.38 -8.49 -39.79
C GLY A 824 -66.21 -8.61 -40.78
N ASP A 825 -65.57 -9.78 -40.76
CA ASP A 825 -64.87 -10.45 -41.87
C ASP A 825 -64.91 -9.77 -43.26
N ASN A 826 -63.78 -9.18 -43.69
CA ASN A 826 -63.21 -9.44 -45.02
C ASN A 826 -61.75 -8.96 -45.10
N TYR A 827 -60.82 -9.90 -45.18
CA TYR A 827 -59.44 -9.63 -45.56
C TYR A 827 -59.38 -9.38 -47.07
N GLU A 828 -59.32 -8.12 -47.48
CA GLU A 828 -58.68 -7.74 -48.75
C GLU A 828 -57.45 -6.89 -48.44
N SER A 829 -56.32 -7.60 -48.47
CA SER A 829 -54.96 -7.09 -48.49
C SER A 829 -54.74 -6.30 -49.78
N ASP A 830 -55.00 -5.00 -49.76
CA ASP A 830 -54.33 -4.08 -50.68
C ASP A 830 -52.94 -3.81 -50.11
N SER A 831 -51.97 -4.47 -50.73
CA SER A 831 -50.53 -4.21 -50.60
C SER A 831 -50.28 -2.71 -50.71
N MET A 832 -49.74 -2.10 -49.64
CA MET A 832 -49.08 -0.80 -49.77
C MET A 832 -47.99 -0.94 -50.83
N ASP A 833 -48.11 -0.17 -51.89
CA ASP A 833 -47.19 -0.13 -53.02
C ASP A 833 -45.79 0.28 -52.51
N ASP A 834 -44.74 -0.45 -52.90
CA ASP A 834 -43.36 -0.25 -52.43
C ASP A 834 -42.88 1.20 -52.65
N GLU A 835 -43.45 1.90 -53.63
CA GLU A 835 -43.17 3.30 -53.95
C GLU A 835 -43.74 4.28 -52.89
N GLN A 836 -44.83 3.93 -52.21
CA GLN A 836 -45.37 4.70 -51.07
C GLN A 836 -44.62 4.41 -49.75
N MET A 837 -44.08 3.20 -49.59
CA MET A 837 -43.23 2.88 -48.44
C MET A 837 -41.85 3.55 -48.54
N MET A 838 -41.28 3.66 -49.75
CA MET A 838 -40.07 4.46 -50.00
C MET A 838 -40.29 5.96 -49.79
N ALA A 839 -41.46 6.50 -50.17
CA ALA A 839 -41.77 7.92 -49.97
C ALA A 839 -41.89 8.31 -48.49
N MET A 840 -42.38 7.42 -47.62
CA MET A 840 -42.37 7.65 -46.16
C MET A 840 -40.98 7.48 -45.54
N ASP A 841 -40.15 6.57 -46.06
CA ASP A 841 -38.78 6.35 -45.57
C ASP A 841 -37.88 7.56 -45.90
N ASP A 842 -38.04 8.18 -47.08
CA ASP A 842 -37.34 9.42 -47.44
C ASP A 842 -37.73 10.61 -46.55
N GLU A 843 -39.00 10.69 -46.13
CA GLU A 843 -39.49 11.77 -45.26
C GLU A 843 -39.04 11.56 -43.80
N LEU A 844 -39.07 10.32 -43.30
CA LEU A 844 -38.48 9.95 -42.01
C LEU A 844 -36.96 10.17 -42.01
N SER A 845 -36.26 9.77 -43.07
CA SER A 845 -34.82 9.96 -43.19
C SER A 845 -34.43 11.45 -43.30
N ARG A 846 -35.28 12.30 -43.90
CA ARG A 846 -35.12 13.77 -43.86
C ARG A 846 -35.34 14.36 -42.47
N ILE A 847 -36.33 13.88 -41.72
CA ILE A 847 -36.59 14.32 -40.33
C ILE A 847 -35.44 13.88 -39.42
N PHE A 848 -34.94 12.65 -39.57
CA PHE A 848 -33.78 12.15 -38.83
C PHE A 848 -32.47 12.81 -39.26
N LYS A 849 -32.26 13.10 -40.55
CA LYS A 849 -31.13 13.92 -41.01
C LYS A 849 -31.21 15.35 -40.52
N GLN A 850 -32.38 15.98 -40.52
CA GLN A 850 -32.54 17.32 -39.94
C GLN A 850 -32.30 17.31 -38.43
N ARG A 851 -32.72 16.27 -37.70
CA ARG A 851 -32.39 16.07 -36.28
C ARG A 851 -30.90 15.82 -36.08
N GLN A 852 -30.27 15.00 -36.91
CA GLN A 852 -28.84 14.68 -36.84
C GLN A 852 -27.98 15.87 -37.25
N ASP A 853 -28.36 16.64 -38.27
CA ASP A 853 -27.67 17.84 -38.74
C ASP A 853 -27.88 19.01 -37.78
N THR A 854 -29.04 19.12 -37.10
CA THR A 854 -29.19 20.08 -36.00
C THR A 854 -28.41 19.64 -34.76
N LEU A 855 -28.37 18.35 -34.42
CA LEU A 855 -27.52 17.82 -33.34
C LEU A 855 -26.01 17.91 -33.63
N ASN A 856 -25.60 17.81 -34.90
CA ASN A 856 -24.21 17.88 -35.31
C ASN A 856 -23.74 19.34 -35.52
N ASN A 857 -24.61 20.26 -35.97
CA ASN A 857 -24.28 21.67 -36.17
C ASN A 857 -24.49 22.54 -34.93
N LEU A 858 -25.29 22.12 -33.94
CA LEU A 858 -25.19 22.66 -32.59
C LEU A 858 -23.99 22.03 -31.91
N ALA A 859 -22.85 22.72 -31.91
CA ALA A 859 -21.82 22.50 -30.90
C ALA A 859 -22.52 22.69 -29.54
N THR A 860 -22.92 21.57 -28.93
CA THR A 860 -23.71 21.54 -27.68
C THR A 860 -23.14 22.55 -26.68
N GLY A 861 -24.00 23.34 -26.01
CA GLY A 861 -23.57 24.29 -24.98
C GLY A 861 -22.65 23.62 -23.93
N ASN A 862 -22.84 22.32 -23.67
CA ASN A 862 -21.97 21.51 -22.83
C ASN A 862 -20.53 21.41 -23.35
N LYS A 863 -20.29 21.25 -24.66
CA LYS A 863 -18.93 21.17 -25.20
C LYS A 863 -18.21 22.52 -25.14
N ARG A 864 -18.91 23.63 -25.44
CA ARG A 864 -18.36 24.98 -25.28
C ARG A 864 -18.13 25.34 -23.80
N LYS A 865 -19.04 24.97 -22.88
CA LYS A 865 -18.88 25.14 -21.43
C LYS A 865 -17.68 24.33 -20.93
N LEU A 866 -17.51 23.08 -21.39
CA LEU A 866 -16.35 22.24 -21.08
C LEU A 866 -15.04 22.82 -21.61
N GLU A 867 -14.99 23.32 -22.86
CA GLU A 867 -13.79 23.95 -23.43
C GLU A 867 -13.41 25.23 -22.67
N VAL A 868 -14.39 26.05 -22.27
CA VAL A 868 -14.15 27.25 -21.46
C VAL A 868 -13.65 26.90 -20.06
N LEU A 869 -14.24 25.87 -19.43
CA LEU A 869 -13.78 25.35 -18.13
C LEU A 869 -12.37 24.78 -18.22
N GLU A 870 -12.06 23.97 -19.24
CA GLU A 870 -10.74 23.40 -19.46
C GLU A 870 -9.69 24.51 -19.72
N ALA A 871 -10.03 25.53 -20.51
CA ALA A 871 -9.17 26.68 -20.75
C ALA A 871 -8.87 27.44 -19.45
N LYS A 872 -9.90 27.68 -18.63
CA LYS A 872 -9.76 28.29 -17.32
C LYS A 872 -8.86 27.45 -16.40
N GLU A 873 -9.09 26.14 -16.31
CA GLU A 873 -8.26 25.22 -15.53
C GLU A 873 -6.80 25.19 -16.01
N ASN A 874 -6.57 25.20 -17.32
CA ASN A 874 -5.22 25.24 -17.91
C ASN A 874 -4.49 26.53 -17.51
N MET A 875 -5.17 27.68 -17.56
CA MET A 875 -4.59 28.95 -17.15
C MET A 875 -4.30 28.97 -15.64
N ILE A 876 -5.25 28.53 -14.79
CA ILE A 876 -5.05 28.42 -13.34
C ILE A 876 -3.87 27.51 -13.01
N PHE A 877 -3.75 26.39 -13.72
CA PHE A 877 -2.64 25.46 -13.58
C PHE A 877 -1.30 26.09 -13.97
N PHE A 878 -1.26 26.81 -15.10
CA PHE A 878 -0.07 27.48 -15.58
C PHE A 878 0.39 28.56 -14.58
N LYS A 879 -0.51 29.45 -14.17
CA LYS A 879 -0.26 30.48 -13.13
C LYS A 879 0.22 29.88 -11.81
N ASN A 880 -0.36 28.76 -11.38
CA ASN A 880 0.09 28.06 -10.17
C ASN A 880 1.56 27.63 -10.25
N ARG A 881 2.03 27.20 -11.42
CA ARG A 881 3.42 26.81 -11.65
C ARG A 881 4.35 28.02 -11.80
N ILE A 882 3.88 29.14 -12.35
CA ILE A 882 4.64 30.41 -12.32
C ILE A 882 4.88 30.84 -10.86
N LEU A 883 3.88 30.73 -9.99
CA LEU A 883 4.07 31.00 -8.56
C LEU A 883 5.11 30.07 -7.91
N ASP A 884 5.24 28.82 -8.37
CA ASP A 884 6.29 27.90 -7.90
C ASP A 884 7.69 28.38 -8.33
N LEU A 885 7.84 28.92 -9.54
CA LEU A 885 9.11 29.51 -10.02
C LEU A 885 9.51 30.74 -9.21
N LEU A 886 8.57 31.67 -8.96
CA LEU A 886 8.80 32.87 -8.16
C LEU A 886 9.14 32.53 -6.70
N GLU A 887 8.47 31.55 -6.11
CA GLU A 887 8.82 31.06 -4.77
C GLU A 887 10.23 30.45 -4.75
N THR A 888 10.59 29.70 -5.79
CA THR A 888 11.91 29.05 -5.91
C THR A 888 13.02 30.08 -6.03
N PHE A 889 12.85 31.11 -6.88
CA PHE A 889 13.79 32.22 -6.96
C PHE A 889 14.02 32.86 -5.59
N THR A 890 12.93 33.13 -4.85
CA THR A 890 13.00 33.77 -3.53
C THR A 890 13.76 32.89 -2.51
N LYS A 891 13.64 31.55 -2.63
CA LYS A 891 14.36 30.57 -1.79
C LYS A 891 15.85 30.53 -2.14
N VAL A 892 16.19 30.42 -3.43
CA VAL A 892 17.58 30.34 -3.90
C VAL A 892 18.36 31.60 -3.55
N THR A 893 17.73 32.76 -3.70
CA THR A 893 18.33 34.07 -3.37
C THR A 893 18.22 34.47 -1.91
N ASN A 894 17.73 33.57 -1.03
CA ASN A 894 17.53 33.82 0.41
C ASN A 894 16.73 35.09 0.74
N SER A 895 15.82 35.52 -0.15
CA SER A 895 15.06 36.78 -0.01
C SER A 895 15.93 38.04 0.10
N GLN A 896 17.14 38.03 -0.48
CA GLN A 896 18.04 39.19 -0.44
C GLN A 896 18.06 39.99 -1.75
N HIS A 897 17.57 39.41 -2.84
CA HIS A 897 17.63 40.04 -4.16
C HIS A 897 16.56 41.11 -4.37
N HIS A 898 16.90 42.19 -5.10
CA HIS A 898 16.01 43.32 -5.38
C HIS A 898 14.81 42.94 -6.27
N TYR A 899 14.98 41.97 -7.18
CA TYR A 899 13.90 41.44 -8.03
C TYR A 899 12.67 40.96 -7.25
N ASN A 900 12.83 40.53 -5.99
CA ASN A 900 11.69 40.14 -5.14
C ASN A 900 10.67 41.29 -4.95
N LEU A 901 11.12 42.56 -5.05
CA LEU A 901 10.24 43.73 -4.94
C LEU A 901 9.38 43.93 -6.19
N LEU A 902 9.82 43.45 -7.35
CA LEU A 902 9.04 43.52 -8.60
C LEU A 902 7.77 42.67 -8.53
N TYR A 903 7.72 41.67 -7.66
CA TYR A 903 6.63 40.70 -7.59
C TYR A 903 5.36 41.30 -6.98
N ILE A 904 5.50 42.38 -6.21
CA ILE A 904 4.42 42.94 -5.40
C ILE A 904 3.22 43.33 -6.27
N LYS A 905 3.45 44.05 -7.36
CA LYS A 905 2.37 44.51 -8.25
C LYS A 905 1.72 43.35 -9.03
N PRO A 906 2.46 42.48 -9.74
CA PRO A 906 1.89 41.34 -10.46
C PRO A 906 1.13 40.36 -9.55
N LEU A 907 1.60 40.09 -8.32
CA LEU A 907 0.89 39.22 -7.38
C LEU A 907 -0.44 39.82 -6.93
N ILE A 908 -0.49 41.14 -6.69
CA ILE A 908 -1.72 41.82 -6.33
C ILE A 908 -2.67 41.86 -7.53
N ASN A 909 -2.17 42.13 -8.74
CA ASN A 909 -2.96 42.09 -9.97
C ASN A 909 -3.57 40.70 -10.19
N LEU A 910 -2.78 39.63 -10.02
CA LEU A 910 -3.27 38.25 -10.07
C LEU A 910 -4.41 38.01 -9.07
N MET A 911 -4.26 38.45 -7.83
CA MET A 911 -5.32 38.30 -6.81
C MET A 911 -6.60 39.08 -7.14
N ASN A 912 -6.51 40.17 -7.90
CA ASN A 912 -7.67 40.92 -8.37
C ASN A 912 -8.37 40.26 -9.57
N LEU A 913 -7.58 39.61 -10.44
CA LEU A 913 -8.07 39.02 -11.68
C LEU A 913 -8.63 37.61 -11.50
N THR A 914 -8.10 36.86 -10.53
CA THR A 914 -8.45 35.45 -10.35
C THR A 914 -9.79 35.28 -9.64
N LEU A 915 -10.60 34.36 -10.15
CA LEU A 915 -11.82 33.90 -9.48
C LEU A 915 -11.56 32.64 -8.63
N ASP A 916 -10.39 32.02 -8.76
CA ASP A 916 -10.02 30.83 -7.99
C ASP A 916 -9.47 31.21 -6.61
N LYS A 917 -10.18 30.78 -5.56
CA LYS A 917 -9.81 31.05 -4.16
C LYS A 917 -8.41 30.49 -3.84
N ASN A 918 -8.07 29.31 -4.33
CA ASN A 918 -6.81 28.62 -4.01
C ASN A 918 -5.59 29.34 -4.60
N LEU A 919 -5.69 29.77 -5.87
CA LEU A 919 -4.65 30.53 -6.57
C LEU A 919 -4.43 31.89 -5.88
N GLY A 920 -5.51 32.60 -5.54
CA GLY A 920 -5.44 33.86 -4.78
C GLY A 920 -4.79 33.70 -3.40
N VAL A 921 -5.16 32.66 -2.65
CA VAL A 921 -4.55 32.33 -1.35
C VAL A 921 -3.06 32.00 -1.50
N LYS A 922 -2.66 31.27 -2.54
CA LYS A 922 -1.25 30.95 -2.79
C LYS A 922 -0.43 32.20 -3.11
N ALA A 923 -0.95 33.10 -3.94
CA ALA A 923 -0.32 34.38 -4.25
C ALA A 923 -0.18 35.26 -2.99
N HIS A 924 -1.23 35.37 -2.19
CA HIS A 924 -1.19 36.10 -0.91
C HIS A 924 -0.18 35.49 0.07
N LYS A 925 -0.14 34.15 0.16
CA LYS A 925 0.83 33.44 1.01
C LYS A 925 2.27 33.70 0.59
N LEU A 926 2.56 33.72 -0.71
CA LEU A 926 3.89 34.05 -1.24
C LEU A 926 4.31 35.47 -0.81
N LEU A 927 3.43 36.46 -1.00
CA LEU A 927 3.65 37.85 -0.57
C LEU A 927 3.89 37.94 0.94
N LYS A 928 3.00 37.34 1.74
CA LYS A 928 3.00 37.43 3.21
C LYS A 928 4.17 36.68 3.88
N THR A 929 4.59 35.54 3.33
CA THR A 929 5.53 34.64 4.04
C THR A 929 6.97 34.69 3.51
N ARG A 930 7.15 35.00 2.22
CA ARG A 930 8.46 35.04 1.56
C ARG A 930 8.86 36.46 1.22
N ILE A 931 8.07 37.16 0.40
CA ILE A 931 8.39 38.53 -0.05
C ILE A 931 8.42 39.53 1.11
N SER A 932 7.63 39.29 2.16
CA SER A 932 7.67 40.12 3.37
C SER A 932 9.01 40.09 4.13
N LYS A 933 9.82 39.06 3.91
CA LYS A 933 11.16 38.88 4.48
C LYS A 933 12.24 39.47 3.60
N THR A 934 11.89 40.02 2.44
CA THR A 934 12.85 40.60 1.51
C THR A 934 13.63 41.72 2.18
N LYS A 935 14.96 41.56 2.20
CA LYS A 935 15.90 42.56 2.71
C LYS A 935 17.05 42.71 1.72
N VAL A 936 17.00 43.79 0.95
CA VAL A 936 18.00 44.08 -0.07
C VAL A 936 19.13 44.91 0.52
N ASP A 937 20.37 44.55 0.21
CA ASP A 937 21.56 45.28 0.62
C ASP A 937 21.89 46.42 -0.35
N LEU A 938 22.29 47.58 0.19
CA LEU A 938 22.59 48.78 -0.61
C LEU A 938 23.74 48.56 -1.60
N GLU A 939 24.78 47.84 -1.17
CA GLU A 939 25.95 47.52 -2.00
C GLU A 939 25.56 46.69 -3.24
N GLN A 940 24.54 45.84 -3.12
CA GLN A 940 24.03 45.06 -4.24
C GLN A 940 23.27 45.96 -5.23
N LEU A 941 22.47 46.90 -4.72
CA LEU A 941 21.72 47.84 -5.57
C LEU A 941 22.63 48.81 -6.34
N GLU A 942 23.68 49.30 -5.69
CA GLU A 942 24.68 50.17 -6.33
C GLU A 942 25.37 49.47 -7.50
N LYS A 943 25.60 48.15 -7.42
CA LYS A 943 26.12 47.36 -8.53
C LYS A 943 25.14 47.29 -9.71
N TYR A 944 23.89 46.93 -9.46
CA TYR A 944 22.88 46.71 -10.51
C TYR A 944 22.42 48.01 -11.19
N TYR A 945 22.23 49.08 -10.43
CA TYR A 945 21.65 50.32 -10.95
C TYR A 945 22.68 51.43 -11.14
N GLY A 946 23.83 51.40 -10.46
CA GLY A 946 24.89 52.41 -10.59
C GLY A 946 24.34 53.84 -10.55
N SER A 947 24.45 54.54 -11.69
CA SER A 947 23.98 55.92 -11.85
C SER A 947 22.44 56.07 -11.87
N ASN A 948 21.71 55.00 -12.16
CA ASN A 948 20.24 54.97 -12.22
C ASN A 948 19.58 54.68 -10.86
N LEU A 949 20.36 54.50 -9.80
CA LEU A 949 19.85 54.21 -8.46
C LEU A 949 18.81 55.26 -7.97
N PRO A 950 19.00 56.60 -8.18
CA PRO A 950 17.98 57.61 -7.81
C PRO A 950 16.64 57.40 -8.53
N GLN A 951 16.66 56.97 -9.79
CA GLN A 951 15.46 56.69 -10.55
C GLN A 951 14.73 55.48 -9.97
N TYR A 952 15.47 54.43 -9.59
CA TYR A 952 14.89 53.24 -8.96
C TYR A 952 14.21 53.58 -7.62
N TYR A 953 14.85 54.41 -6.78
CA TYR A 953 14.21 54.93 -5.56
C TYR A 953 12.88 55.62 -5.84
N GLN A 954 12.83 56.47 -6.87
CA GLN A 954 11.60 57.14 -7.27
C GLN A 954 10.53 56.15 -7.75
N THR A 955 10.89 55.10 -8.50
CA THR A 955 9.93 54.07 -8.94
C THR A 955 9.27 53.33 -7.78
N LEU A 956 10.03 53.03 -6.72
CA LEU A 956 9.48 52.37 -5.53
C LEU A 956 8.58 53.31 -4.71
N ILE A 957 8.94 54.59 -4.61
CA ILE A 957 8.10 55.60 -3.95
C ILE A 957 6.80 55.80 -4.73
N SER A 958 6.85 55.87 -6.07
CA SER A 958 5.65 55.95 -6.90
C SER A 958 4.80 54.69 -6.79
N LEU A 959 5.42 53.52 -6.65
CA LEU A 959 4.70 52.26 -6.47
C LEU A 959 3.90 52.25 -5.16
N ILE A 960 4.42 52.80 -4.05
CA ILE A 960 3.63 52.94 -2.81
C ILE A 960 2.39 53.82 -3.05
N ARG A 961 2.53 54.93 -3.78
CA ARG A 961 1.39 55.80 -4.12
C ARG A 961 0.37 55.07 -4.99
N GLU A 962 0.83 54.37 -6.02
CA GLU A 962 -0.02 53.60 -6.93
C GLU A 962 -0.81 52.52 -6.18
N LEU A 963 -0.15 51.76 -5.29
CA LEU A 963 -0.80 50.73 -4.48
C LEU A 963 -1.90 51.30 -3.57
N GLN A 964 -1.66 52.47 -2.95
CA GLN A 964 -2.68 53.12 -2.11
C GLN A 964 -3.84 53.70 -2.94
N GLN A 965 -3.57 54.22 -4.13
CA GLN A 965 -4.62 54.69 -5.05
C GLN A 965 -5.49 53.52 -5.54
N ASN A 966 -4.87 52.40 -5.91
CA ASN A 966 -5.59 51.19 -6.33
C ASN A 966 -6.39 50.56 -5.18
N ALA A 967 -5.87 50.60 -3.95
CA ALA A 967 -6.63 50.19 -2.76
C ALA A 967 -7.88 51.05 -2.51
N ASN A 968 -7.90 52.31 -2.99
CA ASN A 968 -9.06 53.20 -2.87
C ASN A 968 -10.11 52.99 -3.97
N SER A 969 -9.76 52.36 -5.10
CA SER A 969 -10.71 52.16 -6.22
C SER A 969 -11.48 50.84 -6.15
N ILE A 970 -10.93 49.81 -5.48
CA ILE A 970 -11.48 48.45 -5.43
C ILE A 970 -12.67 48.31 -4.47
N LYS A 971 -13.75 47.63 -4.89
CA LYS A 971 -14.91 47.27 -4.04
C LYS A 971 -14.48 46.26 -2.96
N SER A 972 -15.03 46.38 -1.75
CA SER A 972 -14.53 45.75 -0.51
C SER A 972 -14.73 44.23 -0.36
N SER A 973 -15.11 43.51 -1.42
CA SER A 973 -15.56 42.11 -1.31
C SER A 973 -14.43 41.11 -1.02
N ASN A 974 -13.16 41.43 -1.28
CA ASN A 974 -12.03 40.53 -1.01
C ASN A 974 -11.04 41.13 0.00
N GLN A 975 -11.24 40.83 1.29
CA GLN A 975 -10.39 41.33 2.38
C GLN A 975 -8.91 40.95 2.23
N SER A 976 -8.61 39.81 1.60
CA SER A 976 -7.22 39.35 1.39
C SER A 976 -6.45 40.22 0.40
N VAL A 977 -7.15 40.76 -0.62
CA VAL A 977 -6.61 41.72 -1.60
C VAL A 977 -6.32 43.05 -0.93
N ILE A 978 -7.23 43.55 -0.08
CA ILE A 978 -7.00 44.81 0.63
C ILE A 978 -5.78 44.70 1.55
N GLN A 979 -5.64 43.57 2.23
CA GLN A 979 -4.46 43.30 3.07
C GLN A 979 -3.17 43.21 2.24
N SER A 980 -3.21 42.70 1.00
CA SER A 980 -2.01 42.57 0.16
C SER A 980 -1.49 43.94 -0.30
N TYR A 981 -2.35 44.92 -0.61
CA TYR A 981 -1.94 46.30 -0.89
C TYR A 981 -1.15 46.93 0.27
N ASN A 982 -1.69 46.81 1.48
CA ASN A 982 -1.05 47.32 2.69
C ASN A 982 0.29 46.62 2.97
N GLN A 983 0.31 45.29 2.92
CA GLN A 983 1.54 44.51 3.06
C GLN A 983 2.59 44.92 2.02
N GLY A 984 2.21 45.07 0.75
CA GLY A 984 3.09 45.55 -0.32
C GLY A 984 3.71 46.92 0.00
N CYS A 985 2.89 47.89 0.43
CA CYS A 985 3.37 49.21 0.83
C CYS A 985 4.39 49.13 1.98
N ILE A 986 4.12 48.31 2.99
CA ILE A 986 5.02 48.11 4.14
C ILE A 986 6.33 47.43 3.73
N ILE A 987 6.30 46.46 2.81
CA ILE A 987 7.49 45.76 2.33
C ILE A 987 8.44 46.72 1.59
N ILE A 988 7.89 47.57 0.72
CA ILE A 988 8.66 48.58 -0.01
C ILE A 988 9.22 49.60 0.99
N ALA A 989 8.38 50.12 1.89
CA ALA A 989 8.80 51.08 2.92
C ALA A 989 9.91 50.52 3.83
N LYS A 990 9.83 49.23 4.21
CA LYS A 990 10.87 48.55 4.99
C LYS A 990 12.23 48.56 4.29
N ASN A 991 12.26 48.29 2.99
CA ASN A 991 13.51 48.28 2.22
C ASN A 991 14.05 49.70 2.01
N LEU A 992 13.19 50.66 1.63
CA LEU A 992 13.58 52.08 1.48
C LEU A 992 14.21 52.65 2.76
N ILE A 993 13.61 52.40 3.92
CA ILE A 993 14.14 52.86 5.22
C ILE A 993 15.42 52.12 5.61
N ASN A 994 15.56 50.84 5.24
CA ASN A 994 16.78 50.07 5.51
C ASN A 994 17.99 50.66 4.77
N TRP A 995 17.77 51.23 3.59
CA TRP A 995 18.81 51.87 2.76
C TRP A 995 19.20 53.25 3.27
N ASP A 996 18.22 54.13 3.51
CA ASP A 996 18.44 55.44 4.13
C ASP A 996 17.21 55.83 4.98
N SER A 997 17.35 55.69 6.30
CA SER A 997 16.26 55.97 7.23
C SER A 997 15.90 57.44 7.31
N ASP A 998 16.83 58.36 7.09
CA ASP A 998 16.61 59.79 7.33
C ASP A 998 16.05 60.47 6.07
N ALA A 999 16.49 60.05 4.88
CA ALA A 999 15.97 60.56 3.62
C ALA A 999 14.57 60.00 3.27
N ASN A 1000 14.31 58.72 3.53
CA ASN A 1000 13.10 58.04 3.00
C ASN A 1000 11.90 58.07 3.96
N MET A 1001 12.10 58.27 5.26
CA MET A 1001 10.99 58.26 6.23
C MET A 1001 9.98 59.39 5.97
N LYS A 1002 10.46 60.61 5.68
CA LYS A 1002 9.59 61.78 5.47
C LYS A 1002 8.69 61.61 4.22
N PRO A 1003 9.22 61.28 3.02
CA PRO A 1003 8.39 61.02 1.84
C PRO A 1003 7.33 59.93 2.06
N ILE A 1004 7.67 58.85 2.76
CA ILE A 1004 6.72 57.76 3.03
C ILE A 1004 5.60 58.24 3.95
N VAL A 1005 5.92 58.96 5.03
CA VAL A 1005 4.91 59.52 5.95
C VAL A 1005 4.01 60.51 5.22
N GLU A 1006 4.55 61.35 4.35
CA GLU A 1006 3.77 62.28 3.53
C GLU A 1006 2.75 61.55 2.66
N ILE A 1007 3.14 60.45 1.99
CA ILE A 1007 2.23 59.61 1.20
C ILE A 1007 1.08 59.05 2.04
N TYR A 1008 1.37 58.49 3.21
CA TYR A 1008 0.32 57.98 4.10
C TYR A 1008 -0.58 59.10 4.65
N CYS A 1009 -0.06 60.31 4.87
CA CYS A 1009 -0.85 61.46 5.28
C CYS A 1009 -1.77 61.95 4.15
N GLU A 1010 -1.30 61.95 2.89
CA GLU A 1010 -2.12 62.26 1.71
C GLU A 1010 -3.30 61.29 1.59
N SER A 1011 -3.04 59.98 1.72
CA SER A 1011 -4.08 58.95 1.69
C SER A 1011 -5.02 59.03 2.89
N LEU A 1012 -4.52 59.32 4.09
CA LEU A 1012 -5.36 59.53 5.28
C LEU A 1012 -6.26 60.76 5.13
N THR A 1013 -5.73 61.83 4.55
CA THR A 1013 -6.49 63.05 4.25
C THR A 1013 -7.61 62.75 3.27
N THR A 1014 -7.31 61.98 2.21
CA THR A 1014 -8.29 61.52 1.22
C THR A 1014 -9.39 60.71 1.90
N TRP A 1015 -9.02 59.73 2.74
CA TRP A 1015 -9.97 58.90 3.48
C TRP A 1015 -10.86 59.69 4.47
N CYS A 1016 -10.32 60.73 5.12
CA CYS A 1016 -11.09 61.56 6.06
C CYS A 1016 -12.04 62.56 5.37
N LEU A 1017 -11.70 63.00 4.15
CA LEU A 1017 -12.43 64.06 3.45
C LEU A 1017 -13.42 63.53 2.41
N ASP A 1018 -13.18 62.34 1.87
CA ASP A 1018 -14.04 61.70 0.87
C ASP A 1018 -14.88 60.58 1.49
N PRO A 1019 -16.21 60.79 1.68
CA PRO A 1019 -17.11 59.76 2.19
C PRO A 1019 -17.24 58.53 1.28
N GLN A 1020 -16.82 58.63 0.01
CA GLN A 1020 -16.82 57.54 -0.97
C GLN A 1020 -15.48 56.76 -1.00
N SER A 1021 -14.51 57.15 -0.17
CA SER A 1021 -13.22 56.46 -0.10
C SER A 1021 -13.40 55.01 0.36
N LYS A 1022 -12.81 54.07 -0.39
CA LYS A 1022 -12.85 52.63 -0.08
C LYS A 1022 -11.63 52.17 0.74
N LEU A 1023 -10.75 53.09 1.11
CA LEU A 1023 -9.59 52.78 1.95
C LEU A 1023 -10.04 52.23 3.31
N GLN A 1024 -9.36 51.18 3.77
CA GLN A 1024 -9.65 50.54 5.05
C GLN A 1024 -8.78 51.11 6.18
N PRO A 1025 -9.31 51.26 7.41
CA PRO A 1025 -8.53 51.73 8.57
C PRO A 1025 -7.27 50.91 8.85
N SER A 1026 -7.28 49.61 8.52
CA SER A 1026 -6.16 48.68 8.69
C SER A 1026 -4.88 49.16 7.99
N LEU A 1027 -4.99 49.83 6.83
CA LEU A 1027 -3.86 50.42 6.11
C LEU A 1027 -3.04 51.37 7.01
N PHE A 1028 -3.75 52.21 7.77
CA PHE A 1028 -3.12 53.21 8.64
C PHE A 1028 -2.65 52.59 9.96
N PHE A 1029 -3.45 51.70 10.56
CA PHE A 1029 -3.07 51.03 11.81
C PHE A 1029 -1.82 50.18 11.64
N ASP A 1030 -1.71 49.41 10.56
CA ASP A 1030 -0.54 48.56 10.32
C ASP A 1030 0.72 49.40 10.06
N PHE A 1031 0.60 50.49 9.32
CA PHE A 1031 1.71 51.44 9.15
C PHE A 1031 2.15 52.05 10.48
N ILE A 1032 1.22 52.54 11.30
CA ILE A 1032 1.53 53.11 12.63
C ILE A 1032 2.16 52.06 13.55
N ASN A 1033 1.61 50.85 13.60
CA ASN A 1033 2.16 49.74 14.39
C ASN A 1033 3.58 49.38 13.95
N TRP A 1034 3.81 49.33 12.64
CA TRP A 1034 5.13 49.10 12.08
C TRP A 1034 6.11 50.25 12.41
N VAL A 1035 5.71 51.51 12.24
CA VAL A 1035 6.53 52.68 12.60
C VAL A 1035 6.86 52.67 14.10
N ASN A 1036 5.90 52.35 14.96
CA ASN A 1036 6.11 52.25 16.40
C ASN A 1036 7.16 51.18 16.74
N SER A 1037 7.11 50.02 16.08
CA SER A 1037 8.12 48.96 16.25
C SER A 1037 9.55 49.41 15.87
N LYS A 1038 9.69 50.38 14.95
CA LYS A 1038 10.98 50.95 14.57
C LYS A 1038 11.46 52.01 15.56
N ILE A 1039 10.55 52.80 16.12
CA ILE A 1039 10.87 53.79 17.17
C ILE A 1039 11.33 53.08 18.45
N THR A 1040 10.68 51.98 18.85
CA THR A 1040 11.07 51.21 20.04
C THR A 1040 12.42 50.53 19.90
N ASN A 1041 12.82 50.13 18.69
CA ASN A 1041 14.14 49.54 18.42
C ASN A 1041 15.28 50.57 18.28
N LYS A 1042 14.97 51.88 18.20
CA LYS A 1042 15.96 52.98 18.18
C LYS A 1042 16.26 53.53 19.59
N LYS A 1043 15.44 53.19 20.60
CA LYS A 1043 15.68 53.49 22.02
C LYS A 1043 16.42 52.34 22.69
#